data_AF-A0A2V2VKI7-F1
#
_entry.id   AF-A0A2V2VKI7-F1
#
_cell.length_a   1.000
_cell.length_b   1.000
_cell.length_c   1.000
_cell.angle_alpha   90.00
_cell.angle_beta   90.00
_cell.angle_gamma   90.00
#
_symmetry.space_group_name_H-M   'P 1'
#
loop_
_entity.id
_entity.type
_entity.pdbx_description
1 polymer ?
#
loop_
_entity_poly.entity_id
_entity_poly.type
_entity_poly.pdbx_seq_one_letter_code
_entity_poly.pdbx_strand_id
1 'polypeptide(L)'
;MQKRGVTSSLRNPQTFGGAAEGIDDSQLYTSAELFPYLSVEDRENLNREVVAAINNELVHHENLEVTVPRLLRSCANEAKELRRAINSMASSQMLEGHRAVQIVKECGERIQDLRELFMEQGDLITGMEVTSGSYKQLRQLHFLRENILSVIKWAEALKEVRYTNLYKLIEQRQFAEVHKRLRRLQLIRRTVSEKADSKYRNVFEPYFEKLDAVQTMFVSEVYKLLEESSMHVAIQMALEDLPDAGTVAEVFPEFKQLEECVQLCGEEVGGGEDGTGSGVLCTADGELLITEEKVYRAVRKCVARLWEEQVMVDVVDPIAQISTYLEQMKKVAPLLGALELTLIPLSTKFSFFALVVGSIHDEVMNVLQGYVDPAAEVEATGLLEASQFVQWYKESMTEANYAIYIDLNAIDSLSASMMTSAVGGLSAHLIRLCRACAISVGTGRSEPTTMKNGLPVTTGPVDMFAVLQQSLGGLSTAIEVSVMRQIGVACAEAIGAYLEECKIRSDYDFWEEENESMRISVEEWTTRRLLFLYAFCNDCSTIERNMDTIEIKFASYWDDEEGGEYSSPFQQTQDLISEHALFYLDEIVLHVERVVDAQWALLFRSKDWYSVDDNPTQVIIDTMSDFIDEEFTKALEETRMRLAMRSMLTRYVQKYLTTLMEFLGEVIRHQNNRSVEDWNAFVDCFSRDTVVAMDMWDERVKEGNGKLVNSARRVLEVIMHLLSVKKPVDFNFIVQKDLLDDYGDCPSFVVRFILQARQNELDKDSRDTMMALWNERVAFQQRGPDDVPTVGWSQPPSFLGALDRSLAELNKRGGLFRTSPRKRRVKAEQKRREDEKQARREERRVRREADTTAKKMKGPSKPGMHSLQDDTVEVGKLADLLK
;
A
#
# COMPACT_ATOMS: atom_id res chain seq x y z
N MET A 1 -71.29 18.63 -39.86
CA MET A 1 -72.02 19.68 -39.11
C MET A 1 -71.08 20.23 -38.03
N GLN A 2 -71.04 21.56 -37.90
CA GLN A 2 -70.61 22.44 -36.77
C GLN A 2 -70.09 21.76 -35.47
N LYS A 3 -69.13 22.26 -34.67
CA LYS A 3 -68.47 23.57 -34.47
C LYS A 3 -67.36 23.40 -33.39
N ARG A 4 -66.19 24.02 -33.57
CA ARG A 4 -65.50 25.06 -32.75
C ARG A 4 -65.36 24.87 -31.22
N GLY A 5 -64.15 25.17 -30.73
CA GLY A 5 -63.87 25.74 -29.40
C GLY A 5 -62.51 25.31 -28.82
N VAL A 6 -61.37 25.90 -29.22
CA VAL A 6 -60.71 27.09 -28.61
C VAL A 6 -59.97 26.77 -27.28
N THR A 7 -58.65 26.63 -27.41
CA THR A 7 -57.53 27.15 -26.58
C THR A 7 -57.76 27.45 -25.08
N SER A 8 -56.85 26.97 -24.21
CA SER A 8 -55.77 27.83 -23.66
C SER A 8 -54.73 27.02 -22.87
N SER A 9 -53.52 27.57 -22.90
CA SER A 9 -52.24 27.12 -22.34
C SER A 9 -52.15 27.39 -20.83
N LEU A 10 -51.36 26.59 -20.08
CA LEU A 10 -50.23 27.08 -19.28
C LEU A 10 -49.45 25.96 -18.54
N ARG A 11 -48.14 25.91 -18.87
CA ARG A 11 -46.95 25.60 -18.04
C ARG A 11 -46.56 24.14 -17.68
N ASN A 12 -45.41 23.76 -18.25
CA ASN A 12 -44.42 22.77 -17.77
C ASN A 12 -43.90 23.11 -16.34
N PRO A 13 -43.24 22.14 -15.67
CA PRO A 13 -41.79 22.04 -15.81
C PRO A 13 -41.29 20.64 -16.23
N GLN A 14 -40.13 20.68 -16.85
CA GLN A 14 -39.33 19.62 -17.46
C GLN A 14 -39.28 18.30 -16.67
N THR A 15 -39.51 17.19 -17.38
CA THR A 15 -39.00 15.85 -17.04
C THR A 15 -38.05 15.39 -18.14
N PHE A 16 -36.92 14.86 -17.71
CA PHE A 16 -35.84 14.29 -18.52
C PHE A 16 -36.38 13.20 -19.45
N GLY A 17 -36.12 13.35 -20.75
CA GLY A 17 -36.37 12.34 -21.77
C GLY A 17 -35.10 11.51 -22.02
N GLY A 18 -35.23 10.20 -21.86
CA GLY A 18 -34.33 9.16 -22.34
C GLY A 18 -35.19 7.94 -22.65
N ALA A 19 -35.05 7.39 -23.86
CA ALA A 19 -36.01 6.51 -24.52
C ALA A 19 -36.36 5.25 -23.71
N ALA A 20 -37.65 5.10 -23.39
CA ALA A 20 -38.27 3.81 -23.14
C ALA A 20 -38.82 3.31 -24.49
N GLU A 21 -38.18 2.30 -25.08
CA GLU A 21 -38.86 1.44 -26.05
C GLU A 21 -39.74 0.45 -25.28
N GLY A 22 -40.99 0.37 -25.72
CA GLY A 22 -42.08 -0.28 -25.00
C GLY A 22 -41.92 -1.80 -24.95
N ILE A 23 -41.95 -2.34 -23.74
CA ILE A 23 -42.38 -3.72 -23.52
C ILE A 23 -43.88 -3.76 -23.81
N ASP A 24 -44.28 -4.62 -24.73
CA ASP A 24 -45.69 -4.86 -25.04
C ASP A 24 -46.38 -5.49 -23.81
N ASP A 25 -47.16 -4.68 -23.07
CA ASP A 25 -47.96 -5.10 -21.91
C ASP A 25 -49.05 -6.13 -22.27
N SER A 26 -49.20 -6.51 -23.55
CA SER A 26 -50.19 -7.50 -24.01
C SER A 26 -49.86 -8.95 -23.67
N GLN A 27 -48.64 -9.26 -23.20
CA GLN A 27 -48.18 -10.63 -22.88
C GLN A 27 -47.93 -10.90 -21.38
N LEU A 28 -48.60 -10.19 -20.47
CA LEU A 28 -48.37 -10.35 -19.03
C LEU A 28 -49.68 -10.61 -18.28
N TYR A 29 -49.72 -11.70 -17.50
CA TYR A 29 -50.87 -12.00 -16.65
C TYR A 29 -50.99 -10.99 -15.50
N THR A 30 -52.15 -10.37 -15.34
CA THR A 30 -52.41 -9.41 -14.26
C THR A 30 -52.71 -10.12 -12.93
N SER A 31 -52.56 -9.42 -11.81
CA SER A 31 -52.90 -9.96 -10.48
C SER A 31 -54.36 -10.43 -10.40
N ALA A 32 -55.27 -9.78 -11.15
CA ALA A 32 -56.67 -10.18 -11.29
C ALA A 32 -56.86 -11.50 -12.05
N GLU A 33 -55.92 -11.87 -12.94
CA GLU A 33 -55.94 -13.11 -13.71
C GLU A 33 -55.34 -14.28 -12.94
N LEU A 34 -54.37 -14.03 -12.06
CA LEU A 34 -53.73 -15.07 -11.25
C LEU A 34 -54.50 -15.39 -9.97
N PHE A 35 -55.17 -14.39 -9.37
CA PHE A 35 -55.94 -14.55 -8.13
C PHE A 35 -56.94 -15.72 -8.18
N PRO A 36 -57.76 -15.91 -9.24
CA PRO A 36 -58.71 -17.00 -9.37
C PRO A 36 -58.15 -18.43 -9.25
N TYR A 37 -56.84 -18.62 -9.48
CA TYR A 37 -56.19 -19.93 -9.46
C TYR A 37 -55.64 -20.35 -8.08
N LEU A 38 -55.56 -19.41 -7.14
CA LEU A 38 -55.22 -19.71 -5.75
C LEU A 38 -56.44 -20.26 -5.01
N SER A 39 -56.25 -21.22 -4.10
CA SER A 39 -57.36 -21.71 -3.27
C SER A 39 -57.87 -20.61 -2.33
N VAL A 40 -59.11 -20.74 -1.82
CA VAL A 40 -59.68 -19.75 -0.89
C VAL A 40 -58.81 -19.62 0.37
N GLU A 41 -58.23 -20.72 0.83
CA GLU A 41 -57.36 -20.78 2.01
C GLU A 41 -56.00 -20.11 1.75
N ASP A 42 -55.41 -20.31 0.56
CA ASP A 42 -54.15 -19.65 0.17
C ASP A 42 -54.33 -18.14 0.02
N ARG A 43 -55.47 -17.69 -0.52
CA ARG A 43 -55.78 -16.26 -0.61
C ARG A 43 -55.92 -15.63 0.76
N GLU A 44 -56.58 -16.31 1.70
CA GLU A 44 -56.74 -15.79 3.06
C GLU A 44 -55.43 -15.77 3.85
N ASN A 45 -54.55 -16.76 3.64
CA ASN A 45 -53.23 -16.80 4.26
C ASN A 45 -52.31 -15.71 3.70
N LEU A 46 -52.24 -15.58 2.37
CA LEU A 46 -51.44 -14.54 1.71
C LEU A 46 -51.88 -13.14 2.15
N ASN A 47 -53.19 -12.92 2.26
CA ASN A 47 -53.72 -11.63 2.69
C ASN A 47 -53.40 -11.35 4.18
N ARG A 48 -53.44 -12.36 5.05
CA ARG A 48 -53.00 -12.23 6.45
C ARG A 48 -51.51 -11.93 6.58
N GLU A 49 -50.68 -12.56 5.76
CA GLU A 49 -49.22 -12.43 5.78
C GLU A 49 -48.78 -11.04 5.29
N VAL A 50 -49.37 -10.55 4.20
CA VAL A 50 -49.14 -9.20 3.68
C VAL A 50 -49.58 -8.13 4.70
N VAL A 51 -50.75 -8.30 5.32
CA VAL A 51 -51.24 -7.38 6.35
C VAL A 51 -50.35 -7.40 7.60
N ALA A 52 -49.83 -8.57 8.00
CA ALA A 52 -48.91 -8.68 9.13
C ALA A 52 -47.54 -8.04 8.85
N ALA A 53 -46.98 -8.24 7.65
CA ALA A 53 -45.70 -7.66 7.24
C ALA A 53 -45.77 -6.13 7.15
N ILE A 54 -46.83 -5.59 6.53
CA ILE A 54 -47.05 -4.14 6.45
C ILE A 54 -47.24 -3.53 7.85
N ASN A 55 -47.99 -4.19 8.73
CA ASN A 55 -48.19 -3.69 10.09
C ASN A 55 -46.91 -3.73 10.93
N ASN A 56 -46.06 -4.75 10.79
CA ASN A 56 -44.77 -4.81 11.50
C ASN A 56 -43.82 -3.68 11.04
N GLU A 57 -43.71 -3.41 9.74
CA GLU A 57 -42.87 -2.32 9.22
C GLU A 57 -43.40 -0.93 9.58
N LEU A 58 -44.73 -0.75 9.68
CA LEU A 58 -45.35 0.52 10.07
C LEU A 58 -45.32 0.81 11.58
N VAL A 59 -45.12 -0.20 12.43
CA VAL A 59 -45.07 -0.05 13.90
C VAL A 59 -43.72 0.49 14.40
N HIS A 60 -42.65 0.36 13.62
CA HIS A 60 -41.27 0.65 14.08
C HIS A 60 -40.68 2.01 13.67
N HIS A 61 -41.37 2.83 12.86
CA HIS A 61 -40.80 4.07 12.33
C HIS A 61 -41.75 5.27 12.40
N GLU A 62 -41.30 6.36 13.04
CA GLU A 62 -42.10 7.56 13.35
C GLU A 62 -42.45 8.44 12.14
N ASN A 63 -41.90 8.18 10.94
CA ASN A 63 -42.11 9.06 9.78
C ASN A 63 -42.59 8.31 8.52
N LEU A 64 -43.91 8.32 8.32
CA LEU A 64 -44.62 7.63 7.24
C LEU A 64 -44.24 8.11 5.83
N GLU A 65 -43.77 9.35 5.68
CA GLU A 65 -43.42 9.93 4.37
C GLU A 65 -42.19 9.27 3.72
N VAL A 66 -41.33 8.64 4.51
CA VAL A 66 -40.13 7.92 4.02
C VAL A 66 -40.40 6.42 3.93
N THR A 67 -41.14 5.86 4.88
CA THR A 67 -41.40 4.42 4.97
C THR A 67 -42.33 3.94 3.86
N VAL A 68 -43.39 4.70 3.53
CA VAL A 68 -44.36 4.29 2.50
C VAL A 68 -43.72 4.21 1.10
N PRO A 69 -42.93 5.20 0.62
CA PRO A 69 -42.24 5.06 -0.67
C PRO A 69 -41.17 3.97 -0.70
N ARG A 70 -40.53 3.65 0.43
CA ARG A 70 -39.57 2.54 0.55
C ARG A 70 -40.27 1.20 0.42
N LEU A 71 -41.38 1.01 1.14
CA LEU A 71 -42.20 -0.21 1.05
C LEU A 71 -42.80 -0.39 -0.34
N LEU A 72 -43.30 0.69 -0.98
CA LEU A 72 -43.80 0.62 -2.37
C LEU A 72 -42.70 0.23 -3.36
N ARG A 73 -41.45 0.70 -3.17
CA ARG A 73 -40.30 0.27 -3.98
C ARG A 73 -39.92 -1.18 -3.72
N SER A 74 -39.95 -1.63 -2.45
CA SER A 74 -39.68 -3.03 -2.09
C SER A 74 -40.72 -3.96 -2.70
N CYS A 75 -42.01 -3.64 -2.57
CA CYS A 75 -43.09 -4.40 -3.20
C CYS A 75 -43.00 -4.38 -4.73
N ALA A 76 -42.58 -3.27 -5.34
CA ALA A 76 -42.36 -3.21 -6.79
C ALA A 76 -41.19 -4.10 -7.24
N ASN A 77 -40.11 -4.15 -6.45
CA ASN A 77 -38.96 -5.01 -6.71
C ASN A 77 -39.32 -6.49 -6.52
N GLU A 78 -39.97 -6.85 -5.41
CA GLU A 78 -40.44 -8.22 -5.18
C GLU A 78 -41.47 -8.66 -6.22
N ALA A 79 -42.41 -7.79 -6.62
CA ALA A 79 -43.34 -8.10 -7.70
C ALA A 79 -42.62 -8.29 -9.05
N LYS A 80 -41.54 -7.54 -9.31
CA LYS A 80 -40.71 -7.70 -10.49
C LYS A 80 -39.91 -9.01 -10.45
N GLU A 81 -39.37 -9.39 -9.30
CA GLU A 81 -38.67 -10.66 -9.11
C GLU A 81 -39.62 -11.86 -9.18
N LEU A 82 -40.80 -11.77 -8.57
CA LEU A 82 -41.83 -12.81 -8.64
C LEU A 82 -42.33 -12.98 -10.08
N ARG A 83 -42.51 -11.89 -10.84
CA ARG A 83 -42.84 -11.95 -12.27
C ARG A 83 -41.72 -12.59 -13.09
N ARG A 84 -40.45 -12.29 -12.78
CA ARG A 84 -39.30 -12.96 -13.42
C ARG A 84 -39.26 -14.45 -13.09
N ALA A 85 -39.52 -14.83 -11.84
CA ALA A 85 -39.58 -16.22 -11.41
C ALA A 85 -40.75 -16.97 -12.08
N ILE A 86 -41.94 -16.37 -12.14
CA ILE A 86 -43.10 -16.95 -12.84
C ILE A 86 -42.85 -17.10 -14.34
N ASN A 87 -42.26 -16.10 -15.00
CA ASN A 87 -41.94 -16.19 -16.42
C ASN A 87 -40.84 -17.22 -16.69
N SER A 88 -39.84 -17.34 -15.81
CA SER A 88 -38.82 -18.38 -15.86
C SER A 88 -39.42 -19.78 -15.65
N MET A 89 -40.33 -19.93 -14.69
CA MET A 89 -41.05 -21.19 -14.47
C MET A 89 -41.99 -21.52 -15.63
N ALA A 90 -42.71 -20.55 -16.19
CA ALA A 90 -43.63 -20.75 -17.29
C ALA A 90 -42.89 -21.07 -18.60
N SER A 91 -41.76 -20.41 -18.87
CA SER A 91 -40.92 -20.73 -20.04
C SER A 91 -40.26 -22.10 -19.87
N SER A 92 -39.77 -22.42 -18.67
CA SER A 92 -39.25 -23.75 -18.34
C SER A 92 -40.32 -24.84 -18.50
N GLN A 93 -41.52 -24.62 -17.97
CA GLN A 93 -42.63 -25.58 -18.07
C GLN A 93 -43.22 -25.66 -19.48
N MET A 94 -43.22 -24.59 -20.28
CA MET A 94 -43.59 -24.65 -21.71
C MET A 94 -42.56 -25.43 -22.51
N LEU A 95 -41.27 -25.26 -22.22
CA LEU A 95 -40.17 -25.99 -22.85
C LEU A 95 -40.21 -27.46 -22.46
N GLU A 96 -40.42 -27.77 -21.17
CA GLU A 96 -40.65 -29.13 -20.67
C GLU A 96 -41.92 -29.74 -21.24
N GLY A 97 -43.00 -28.96 -21.40
CA GLY A 97 -44.24 -29.38 -22.05
C GLY A 97 -44.04 -29.70 -23.53
N HIS A 98 -43.28 -28.87 -24.26
CA HIS A 98 -42.89 -29.15 -25.65
C HIS A 98 -42.01 -30.40 -25.74
N ARG A 99 -41.03 -30.55 -24.84
CA ARG A 99 -40.22 -31.77 -24.73
C ARG A 99 -41.07 -33.00 -24.42
N ALA A 100 -42.01 -32.91 -23.48
CA ALA A 100 -42.89 -34.01 -23.11
C ALA A 100 -43.81 -34.41 -24.27
N VAL A 101 -44.38 -33.44 -25.01
CA VAL A 101 -45.20 -33.72 -26.20
C VAL A 101 -44.35 -34.34 -27.32
N GLN A 102 -43.12 -33.85 -27.52
CA GLN A 102 -42.20 -34.42 -28.51
C GLN A 102 -41.79 -35.84 -28.13
N ILE A 103 -41.49 -36.10 -26.85
CA ILE A 103 -41.20 -37.43 -26.31
C ILE A 103 -42.43 -38.35 -26.44
N VAL A 104 -43.65 -37.87 -26.14
CA VAL A 104 -44.89 -38.66 -26.29
C VAL A 104 -45.17 -38.97 -27.76
N LYS A 105 -44.87 -38.04 -28.67
CA LYS A 105 -45.02 -38.27 -30.11
C LYS A 105 -44.00 -39.29 -30.62
N GLU A 106 -42.71 -39.13 -30.29
CA GLU A 106 -41.66 -40.09 -30.64
C GLU A 106 -41.88 -41.47 -29.99
N CYS A 107 -42.30 -41.51 -28.73
CA CYS A 107 -42.67 -42.75 -28.06
C CYS A 107 -43.93 -43.37 -28.67
N GLY A 108 -44.90 -42.55 -29.07
CA GLY A 108 -46.12 -43.00 -29.73
C GLY A 108 -45.82 -43.66 -31.07
N GLU A 109 -44.99 -43.02 -31.90
CA GLU A 109 -44.50 -43.59 -33.17
C GLU A 109 -43.71 -44.88 -32.93
N ARG A 110 -42.79 -44.91 -31.95
CA ARG A 110 -42.05 -46.12 -31.57
C ARG A 110 -42.93 -47.25 -31.05
N ILE A 111 -43.96 -46.94 -30.25
CA ILE A 111 -44.93 -47.94 -29.75
C ILE A 111 -45.78 -48.49 -30.90
N GLN A 112 -46.15 -47.64 -31.86
CA GLN A 112 -46.87 -48.05 -33.06
C GLN A 112 -46.01 -49.01 -33.89
N ASP A 113 -44.73 -48.66 -34.14
CA ASP A 113 -43.76 -49.50 -34.84
C ASP A 113 -43.52 -50.84 -34.09
N LEU A 114 -43.36 -50.79 -32.77
CA LEU A 114 -43.21 -51.98 -31.92
C LEU A 114 -44.46 -52.85 -31.99
N ARG A 115 -45.65 -52.26 -32.00
CA ARG A 115 -46.91 -53.00 -32.09
C ARG A 115 -47.06 -53.66 -33.45
N GLU A 116 -46.68 -52.99 -34.52
CA GLU A 116 -46.62 -53.59 -35.87
C GLU A 116 -45.63 -54.75 -35.90
N LEU A 117 -44.41 -54.57 -35.37
CA LEU A 117 -43.40 -55.64 -35.28
C LEU A 117 -43.82 -56.82 -34.38
N PHE A 118 -44.55 -56.55 -33.29
CA PHE A 118 -45.08 -57.60 -32.41
C PHE A 118 -46.26 -58.35 -33.04
N MET A 119 -47.09 -57.68 -33.82
CA MET A 119 -48.14 -58.32 -34.62
C MET A 119 -47.50 -59.18 -35.71
N GLU A 120 -46.48 -58.67 -36.41
CA GLU A 120 -45.72 -59.41 -37.42
C GLU A 120 -45.03 -60.65 -36.82
N GLN A 121 -44.39 -60.50 -35.66
CA GLN A 121 -43.81 -61.63 -34.92
C GLN A 121 -44.87 -62.59 -34.39
N GLY A 122 -46.01 -62.08 -33.90
CA GLY A 122 -47.12 -62.88 -33.41
C GLY A 122 -47.73 -63.75 -34.51
N ASP A 123 -47.94 -63.18 -35.70
CA ASP A 123 -48.43 -63.88 -36.88
C ASP A 123 -47.42 -64.93 -37.37
N LEU A 124 -46.12 -64.59 -37.37
CA LEU A 124 -45.04 -65.53 -37.66
C LEU A 124 -45.00 -66.70 -36.68
N ILE A 125 -45.12 -66.44 -35.37
CA ILE A 125 -45.09 -67.48 -34.34
C ILE A 125 -46.35 -68.37 -34.42
N THR A 126 -47.51 -67.78 -34.67
CA THR A 126 -48.79 -68.50 -34.76
C THR A 126 -48.87 -69.36 -36.03
N GLY A 127 -48.32 -68.87 -37.15
CA GLY A 127 -48.22 -69.61 -38.42
C GLY A 127 -47.17 -70.73 -38.42
N MET A 128 -46.31 -70.81 -37.41
CA MET A 128 -45.21 -71.76 -37.35
C MET A 128 -45.52 -73.09 -36.65
N GLU A 129 -46.73 -73.34 -36.14
CA GLU A 129 -47.25 -74.61 -35.55
C GLU A 129 -46.20 -75.64 -35.01
N VAL A 130 -45.20 -75.26 -34.21
CA VAL A 130 -44.14 -76.22 -33.83
C VAL A 130 -43.67 -76.14 -32.37
N THR A 131 -43.45 -77.33 -31.81
CA THR A 131 -42.95 -77.70 -30.49
C THR A 131 -41.53 -77.19 -30.16
N SER A 132 -41.18 -77.16 -28.86
CA SER A 132 -40.07 -76.42 -28.24
C SER A 132 -38.63 -76.60 -28.77
N GLY A 133 -38.37 -77.55 -29.68
CA GLY A 133 -37.06 -77.75 -30.33
C GLY A 133 -36.70 -76.69 -31.37
N SER A 134 -37.70 -76.15 -32.09
CA SER A 134 -37.48 -75.21 -33.21
C SER A 134 -37.06 -73.81 -32.76
N TYR A 135 -37.44 -73.40 -31.54
CA TYR A 135 -37.08 -72.09 -30.98
C TYR A 135 -35.57 -71.96 -30.68
N LYS A 136 -34.91 -73.03 -30.22
CA LYS A 136 -33.44 -73.03 -30.00
C LYS A 136 -32.67 -72.88 -31.31
N GLN A 137 -33.12 -73.54 -32.37
CA GLN A 137 -32.52 -73.41 -33.70
C GLN A 137 -32.78 -72.02 -34.29
N LEU A 138 -33.95 -71.43 -34.07
CA LEU A 138 -34.26 -70.07 -34.50
C LEU A 138 -33.40 -69.02 -33.77
N ARG A 139 -33.15 -69.20 -32.47
CA ARG A 139 -32.26 -68.33 -31.69
C ARG A 139 -30.79 -68.47 -32.13
N GLN A 140 -30.34 -69.67 -32.47
CA GLN A 140 -29.01 -69.89 -33.07
C GLN A 140 -28.91 -69.25 -34.46
N LEU A 141 -29.94 -69.36 -35.30
CA LEU A 141 -30.02 -68.69 -36.59
C LEU A 141 -30.06 -67.16 -36.44
N HIS A 142 -30.72 -66.64 -35.41
CA HIS A 142 -30.72 -65.22 -35.10
C HIS A 142 -29.31 -64.73 -34.71
N PHE A 143 -28.62 -65.43 -33.80
CA PHE A 143 -27.23 -65.10 -33.46
C PHE A 143 -26.28 -65.22 -34.67
N LEU A 144 -26.47 -66.22 -35.52
CA LEU A 144 -25.69 -66.36 -36.76
C LEU A 144 -26.00 -65.22 -37.75
N ARG A 145 -27.27 -64.81 -37.87
CA ARG A 145 -27.70 -63.66 -38.68
C ARG A 145 -27.10 -62.36 -38.14
N GLU A 146 -27.12 -62.15 -36.83
CA GLU A 146 -26.50 -60.98 -36.19
C GLU A 146 -24.98 -60.95 -36.42
N ASN A 147 -24.31 -62.10 -36.31
CA ASN A 147 -22.89 -62.21 -36.60
C ASN A 147 -22.57 -61.91 -38.07
N ILE A 148 -23.36 -62.45 -39.01
CA ILE A 148 -23.20 -62.16 -40.46
C ILE A 148 -23.46 -60.68 -40.73
N LEU A 149 -24.53 -60.10 -40.16
CA LEU A 149 -24.83 -58.67 -40.31
C LEU A 149 -23.72 -57.80 -39.71
N SER A 150 -23.12 -58.21 -38.59
CA SER A 150 -21.97 -57.51 -37.99
C SER A 150 -20.74 -57.57 -38.88
N VAL A 151 -20.46 -58.72 -39.50
CA VAL A 151 -19.37 -58.87 -40.47
C VAL A 151 -19.61 -58.04 -41.73
N ILE A 152 -20.85 -57.99 -42.26
CA ILE A 152 -21.23 -57.12 -43.38
C ILE A 152 -20.99 -55.65 -43.00
N LYS A 153 -21.49 -55.23 -41.82
CA LYS A 153 -21.31 -53.88 -41.29
C LYS A 153 -19.83 -53.52 -41.11
N TRP A 154 -18.98 -54.45 -40.68
CA TRP A 154 -17.54 -54.21 -40.57
C TRP A 154 -16.87 -54.08 -41.93
N ALA A 155 -17.23 -54.96 -42.87
CA ALA A 155 -16.71 -54.92 -44.23
C ALA A 155 -17.10 -53.63 -44.97
N GLU A 156 -18.33 -53.13 -44.76
CA GLU A 156 -18.78 -51.83 -45.28
C GLU A 156 -17.99 -50.67 -44.69
N ALA A 157 -17.85 -50.60 -43.37
CA ALA A 157 -17.08 -49.53 -42.71
C ALA A 157 -15.61 -49.54 -43.15
N LEU A 158 -14.97 -50.70 -43.24
CA LEU A 158 -13.58 -50.81 -43.71
C LEU A 158 -13.44 -50.50 -45.21
N LYS A 159 -14.45 -50.81 -46.02
CA LYS A 159 -14.53 -50.37 -47.43
C LYS A 159 -14.66 -48.86 -47.52
N GLU A 160 -15.41 -48.22 -46.63
CA GLU A 160 -15.56 -46.76 -46.61
C GLU A 160 -14.22 -46.06 -46.37
N VAL A 161 -13.39 -46.53 -45.44
CA VAL A 161 -12.03 -46.01 -45.25
C VAL A 161 -11.17 -46.20 -46.50
N ARG A 162 -11.32 -47.34 -47.18
CA ARG A 162 -10.49 -47.68 -48.33
C ARG A 162 -10.87 -46.94 -49.61
N TYR A 163 -12.17 -46.78 -49.89
CA TYR A 163 -12.69 -46.34 -51.19
C TYR A 163 -13.48 -45.02 -51.15
N THR A 164 -14.05 -44.63 -50.01
CA THR A 164 -14.80 -43.38 -49.89
C THR A 164 -13.84 -42.23 -49.59
N ASN A 165 -14.01 -41.08 -50.26
CA ASN A 165 -13.16 -39.91 -50.04
C ASN A 165 -13.61 -39.14 -48.78
N LEU A 166 -13.32 -39.69 -47.59
CA LEU A 166 -13.62 -39.04 -46.31
C LEU A 166 -12.93 -37.67 -46.17
N TYR A 167 -11.77 -37.48 -46.81
CA TYR A 167 -11.07 -36.19 -46.85
C TYR A 167 -11.95 -35.07 -47.43
N LYS A 168 -12.69 -35.34 -48.51
CA LYS A 168 -13.60 -34.36 -49.12
C LYS A 168 -14.74 -33.95 -48.18
N LEU A 169 -15.23 -34.85 -47.33
CA LEU A 169 -16.29 -34.54 -46.36
C LEU A 169 -15.76 -33.71 -45.20
N ILE A 170 -14.50 -33.93 -44.81
CA ILE A 170 -13.79 -33.09 -43.82
C ILE A 170 -13.58 -31.68 -44.38
N GLU A 171 -13.10 -31.56 -45.63
CA GLU A 171 -12.96 -30.28 -46.32
C GLU A 171 -14.29 -29.52 -46.46
N GLN A 172 -15.41 -30.25 -46.59
CA GLN A 172 -16.76 -29.71 -46.64
C GLN A 172 -17.38 -29.45 -45.25
N ARG A 173 -16.62 -29.65 -44.16
CA ARG A 173 -17.04 -29.44 -42.77
C ARG A 173 -18.33 -30.15 -42.37
N GLN A 174 -18.56 -31.34 -42.91
CA GLN A 174 -19.69 -32.20 -42.53
C GLN A 174 -19.34 -33.00 -41.26
N PHE A 175 -19.18 -32.29 -40.14
CA PHE A 175 -18.56 -32.85 -38.93
C PHE A 175 -19.36 -34.01 -38.33
N ALA A 176 -20.70 -33.88 -38.22
CA ALA A 176 -21.54 -34.91 -37.63
C ALA A 176 -21.46 -36.26 -38.39
N GLU A 177 -21.48 -36.21 -39.73
CA GLU A 177 -21.45 -37.41 -40.57
C GLU A 177 -20.08 -38.09 -40.54
N VAL A 178 -18.99 -37.31 -40.56
CA VAL A 178 -17.63 -37.86 -40.49
C VAL A 178 -17.37 -38.47 -39.11
N HIS A 179 -17.79 -37.81 -38.03
CA HIS A 179 -17.60 -38.27 -36.66
C HIS A 179 -18.26 -39.62 -36.38
N LYS A 180 -19.54 -39.77 -36.78
CA LYS A 180 -20.28 -41.03 -36.65
C LYS A 180 -19.56 -42.19 -37.33
N ARG A 181 -18.98 -41.96 -38.51
CA ARG A 181 -18.21 -42.96 -39.26
C ARG A 181 -16.88 -43.28 -38.56
N LEU A 182 -16.16 -42.28 -38.09
CA LEU A 182 -14.88 -42.45 -37.38
C LEU A 182 -15.04 -43.20 -36.06
N ARG A 183 -16.09 -42.92 -35.27
CA ARG A 183 -16.38 -43.66 -34.03
C ARG A 183 -16.64 -45.14 -34.28
N ARG A 184 -17.40 -45.46 -35.34
CA ARG A 184 -17.66 -46.85 -35.75
C ARG A 184 -16.37 -47.58 -36.13
N LEU A 185 -15.44 -46.90 -36.79
CA LEU A 185 -14.13 -47.46 -37.15
C LEU A 185 -13.21 -47.63 -35.95
N GLN A 186 -13.25 -46.70 -35.00
CA GLN A 186 -12.52 -46.80 -33.74
C GLN A 186 -12.99 -47.98 -32.89
N LEU A 187 -14.31 -48.22 -32.87
CA LEU A 187 -14.90 -49.39 -32.24
C LEU A 187 -14.39 -50.71 -32.86
N ILE A 188 -14.31 -50.76 -34.20
CA ILE A 188 -13.75 -51.91 -34.92
C ILE A 188 -12.27 -52.10 -34.54
N ARG A 189 -11.47 -51.02 -34.55
CA ARG A 189 -10.05 -51.06 -34.14
C ARG A 189 -9.87 -51.64 -32.75
N ARG A 190 -10.59 -51.11 -31.75
CA ARG A 190 -10.51 -51.62 -30.38
C ARG A 190 -10.90 -53.10 -30.30
N THR A 191 -11.99 -53.50 -30.96
CA THR A 191 -12.44 -54.90 -30.95
C THR A 191 -11.40 -55.84 -31.59
N VAL A 192 -10.73 -55.43 -32.67
CA VAL A 192 -9.64 -56.18 -33.29
C VAL A 192 -8.42 -56.24 -32.37
N SER A 193 -8.04 -55.12 -31.75
CA SER A 193 -6.92 -55.06 -30.81
C SER A 193 -7.14 -55.94 -29.58
N GLU A 194 -8.36 -55.99 -29.02
CA GLU A 194 -8.65 -56.77 -27.81
C GLU A 194 -8.86 -58.27 -28.07
N LYS A 195 -9.47 -58.65 -29.19
CA LYS A 195 -9.98 -60.02 -29.41
C LYS A 195 -9.29 -60.81 -30.52
N ALA A 196 -8.51 -60.17 -31.39
CA ALA A 196 -7.87 -60.87 -32.52
C ALA A 196 -6.46 -61.37 -32.15
N ASP A 197 -6.16 -62.62 -32.53
CA ASP A 197 -4.81 -63.17 -32.50
C ASP A 197 -3.83 -62.28 -33.29
N SER A 198 -2.58 -62.22 -32.84
CA SER A 198 -1.52 -61.38 -33.45
C SER A 198 -1.36 -61.56 -34.97
N LYS A 199 -1.70 -62.74 -35.50
CA LYS A 199 -1.66 -63.05 -36.94
C LYS A 199 -2.71 -62.29 -37.77
N TYR A 200 -3.85 -61.93 -37.19
CA TYR A 200 -4.93 -61.23 -37.89
C TYR A 200 -4.81 -59.70 -37.78
N ARG A 201 -4.07 -59.18 -36.79
CA ARG A 201 -3.83 -57.73 -36.62
C ARG A 201 -3.15 -57.10 -37.85
N ASN A 202 -2.13 -57.77 -38.40
CA ASN A 202 -1.38 -57.32 -39.58
C ASN A 202 -2.24 -57.15 -40.85
N VAL A 203 -3.42 -57.78 -40.91
CA VAL A 203 -4.34 -57.66 -42.06
C VAL A 203 -5.14 -56.36 -42.02
N PHE A 204 -5.39 -55.83 -40.82
CA PHE A 204 -6.15 -54.59 -40.61
C PHE A 204 -5.25 -53.34 -40.55
N GLU A 205 -3.94 -53.50 -40.38
CA GLU A 205 -2.97 -52.41 -40.23
C GLU A 205 -3.09 -51.31 -41.30
N PRO A 206 -3.17 -51.60 -42.61
CA PRO A 206 -3.28 -50.55 -43.63
C PRO A 206 -4.58 -49.74 -43.56
N TYR A 207 -5.64 -50.31 -42.97
CA TYR A 207 -6.89 -49.60 -42.72
C TYR A 207 -6.80 -48.71 -41.48
N PHE A 208 -6.04 -49.12 -40.46
CA PHE A 208 -5.82 -48.33 -39.26
C PHE A 208 -4.83 -47.17 -39.49
N GLU A 209 -3.76 -47.36 -40.29
CA GLU A 209 -2.88 -46.26 -40.70
C GLU A 209 -3.66 -45.16 -41.46
N LYS A 210 -4.56 -45.57 -42.37
CA LYS A 210 -5.41 -44.63 -43.11
C LYS A 210 -6.46 -43.98 -42.19
N LEU A 211 -6.99 -44.73 -41.22
CA LEU A 211 -7.88 -44.19 -40.18
C LEU A 211 -7.18 -43.10 -39.37
N ASP A 212 -5.94 -43.33 -38.93
CA ASP A 212 -5.14 -42.39 -38.14
C ASP A 212 -4.91 -41.08 -38.92
N ALA A 213 -4.61 -41.16 -40.22
CA ALA A 213 -4.46 -39.98 -41.08
C ALA A 213 -5.77 -39.18 -41.22
N VAL A 214 -6.91 -39.87 -41.43
CA VAL A 214 -8.23 -39.23 -41.56
C VAL A 214 -8.68 -38.63 -40.22
N GLN A 215 -8.47 -39.33 -39.10
CA GLN A 215 -8.76 -38.83 -37.75
C GLN A 215 -7.92 -37.59 -37.43
N THR A 216 -6.63 -37.60 -37.76
CA THR A 216 -5.75 -36.44 -37.55
C THR A 216 -6.25 -35.22 -38.33
N MET A 217 -6.59 -35.40 -39.62
CA MET A 217 -7.14 -34.30 -40.43
C MET A 217 -8.48 -33.79 -39.89
N PHE A 218 -9.37 -34.71 -39.49
CA PHE A 218 -10.66 -34.37 -38.91
C PHE A 218 -10.54 -33.53 -37.63
N VAL A 219 -9.72 -34.01 -36.68
CA VAL A 219 -9.49 -33.33 -35.40
C VAL A 219 -8.81 -31.97 -35.62
N SER A 220 -7.88 -31.88 -36.58
CA SER A 220 -7.27 -30.61 -36.97
C SER A 220 -8.30 -29.61 -37.49
N GLU A 221 -9.25 -30.02 -38.32
CA GLU A 221 -10.26 -29.11 -38.88
C GLU A 221 -11.31 -28.70 -37.84
N VAL A 222 -11.66 -29.59 -36.91
CA VAL A 222 -12.50 -29.28 -35.74
C VAL A 222 -11.84 -28.19 -34.88
N TYR A 223 -10.57 -28.36 -34.52
CA TYR A 223 -9.86 -27.33 -33.76
C TYR A 223 -9.68 -26.04 -34.55
N LYS A 224 -9.41 -26.12 -35.86
CA LYS A 224 -9.27 -24.94 -36.71
C LYS A 224 -10.54 -24.09 -36.72
N LEU A 225 -11.73 -24.71 -36.81
CA LEU A 225 -13.00 -23.98 -36.70
C LEU A 225 -13.12 -23.23 -35.36
N LEU A 226 -12.79 -23.93 -34.27
CA LEU A 226 -12.80 -23.35 -32.93
C LEU A 226 -11.79 -22.21 -32.77
N GLU A 227 -10.60 -22.33 -33.35
CA GLU A 227 -9.51 -21.34 -33.31
C GLU A 227 -9.78 -20.10 -34.17
N GLU A 228 -10.43 -20.25 -35.33
CA GLU A 228 -10.48 -19.18 -36.34
C GLU A 228 -11.83 -18.48 -36.45
N SER A 229 -12.95 -19.13 -36.14
CA SER A 229 -14.28 -18.64 -36.54
C SER A 229 -15.37 -18.73 -35.46
N SER A 230 -15.16 -19.49 -34.38
CA SER A 230 -16.21 -19.80 -33.42
C SER A 230 -16.87 -18.56 -32.79
N MET A 231 -16.08 -17.56 -32.37
CA MET A 231 -16.60 -16.36 -31.72
C MET A 231 -17.30 -15.42 -32.70
N HIS A 232 -16.68 -15.16 -33.86
CA HIS A 232 -17.25 -14.27 -34.88
C HIS A 232 -18.58 -14.78 -35.42
N VAL A 233 -18.68 -16.10 -35.69
CA VAL A 233 -19.91 -16.75 -36.17
C VAL A 233 -21.01 -16.69 -35.10
N ALA A 234 -20.67 -16.91 -33.83
CA ALA A 234 -21.62 -16.81 -32.72
C ALA A 234 -22.13 -15.38 -32.49
N ILE A 235 -21.27 -14.37 -32.65
CA ILE A 235 -21.66 -12.95 -32.55
C ILE A 235 -22.53 -12.55 -33.74
N GLN A 236 -22.18 -12.95 -34.96
CA GLN A 236 -22.99 -12.66 -36.14
C GLN A 236 -24.41 -13.23 -36.00
N MET A 237 -24.54 -14.47 -35.54
CA MET A 237 -25.84 -15.07 -35.24
C MET A 237 -26.62 -14.31 -34.16
N ALA A 238 -25.95 -13.75 -33.15
CA ALA A 238 -26.60 -12.95 -32.11
C ALA A 238 -27.11 -11.60 -32.62
N LEU A 239 -26.54 -11.10 -33.73
CA LEU A 239 -26.89 -9.83 -34.37
C LEU A 239 -27.95 -10.01 -35.47
N GLU A 240 -28.26 -11.24 -35.90
CA GLU A 240 -29.35 -11.51 -36.84
C GLU A 240 -30.71 -11.39 -36.13
N ASP A 241 -31.61 -10.57 -36.67
CA ASP A 241 -32.95 -10.37 -36.13
C ASP A 241 -33.72 -11.71 -36.04
N LEU A 242 -34.33 -12.00 -34.88
CA LEU A 242 -35.23 -13.14 -34.72
C LEU A 242 -36.31 -13.10 -35.82
N PRO A 243 -36.45 -14.14 -36.65
CA PRO A 243 -37.43 -14.11 -37.73
C PRO A 243 -38.84 -14.00 -37.15
N ASP A 244 -39.63 -13.08 -37.71
CA ASP A 244 -41.05 -12.93 -37.37
C ASP A 244 -41.76 -14.29 -37.42
N ALA A 245 -42.67 -14.52 -36.46
CA ALA A 245 -43.40 -15.77 -36.32
C ALA A 245 -44.10 -16.15 -37.64
N GLY A 246 -43.57 -17.18 -38.31
CA GLY A 246 -44.10 -17.69 -39.58
C GLY A 246 -43.13 -17.63 -40.77
N THR A 247 -41.94 -17.04 -40.60
CA THR A 247 -40.87 -17.04 -41.61
C THR A 247 -39.83 -18.11 -41.29
N VAL A 248 -39.46 -18.93 -42.28
CA VAL A 248 -38.39 -19.93 -42.16
C VAL A 248 -37.07 -19.17 -42.02
N ALA A 249 -36.39 -19.31 -40.88
CA ALA A 249 -35.08 -18.71 -40.65
C ALA A 249 -34.14 -19.02 -41.82
N GLU A 250 -33.43 -18.02 -42.33
CA GLU A 250 -32.34 -18.27 -43.27
C GLU A 250 -31.30 -19.16 -42.56
N VAL A 251 -30.92 -20.27 -43.20
CA VAL A 251 -29.99 -21.23 -42.61
C VAL A 251 -28.60 -20.61 -42.68
N PHE A 252 -28.09 -20.08 -41.57
CA PHE A 252 -26.71 -19.61 -41.48
C PHE A 252 -25.75 -20.82 -41.40
N PRO A 253 -25.12 -21.25 -42.51
CA PRO A 253 -24.48 -22.57 -42.60
C PRO A 253 -23.24 -22.68 -41.71
N GLU A 254 -22.59 -21.55 -41.43
CA GLU A 254 -21.39 -21.45 -40.60
C GLU A 254 -21.71 -21.68 -39.12
N PHE A 255 -22.85 -21.15 -38.62
CA PHE A 255 -23.30 -21.40 -37.26
C PHE A 255 -23.76 -22.85 -37.06
N LYS A 256 -24.40 -23.45 -38.07
CA LYS A 256 -24.72 -24.88 -38.04
C LYS A 256 -23.47 -25.76 -37.95
N GLN A 257 -22.39 -25.39 -38.65
CA GLN A 257 -21.10 -26.09 -38.53
C GLN A 257 -20.49 -25.94 -37.13
N LEU A 258 -20.61 -24.75 -36.52
CA LEU A 258 -20.18 -24.51 -35.14
C LEU A 258 -21.00 -25.34 -34.14
N GLU A 259 -22.32 -25.41 -34.30
CA GLU A 259 -23.21 -26.23 -33.50
C GLU A 259 -22.80 -27.71 -33.57
N GLU A 260 -22.63 -28.26 -34.78
CA GLU A 260 -22.17 -29.65 -34.97
C GLU A 260 -20.80 -29.89 -34.33
N CYS A 261 -19.88 -28.92 -34.43
CA CYS A 261 -18.55 -28.98 -33.85
C CYS A 261 -18.58 -29.00 -32.31
N VAL A 262 -19.38 -28.13 -31.68
CA VAL A 262 -19.49 -28.01 -30.21
C VAL A 262 -20.21 -29.22 -29.62
N GLN A 263 -21.31 -29.67 -30.25
CA GLN A 263 -22.01 -30.89 -29.83
C GLN A 263 -21.07 -32.10 -29.84
N LEU A 264 -20.32 -32.26 -30.93
CA LEU A 264 -19.31 -33.31 -31.07
C LEU A 264 -18.24 -33.26 -29.99
N CYS A 265 -17.69 -32.08 -29.71
CA CYS A 265 -16.71 -31.90 -28.64
C CYS A 265 -17.30 -32.34 -27.31
N GLY A 266 -18.58 -32.01 -27.05
CA GLY A 266 -19.28 -32.42 -25.84
C GLY A 266 -19.48 -33.93 -25.74
N GLU A 267 -19.68 -34.62 -26.87
CA GLU A 267 -19.78 -36.08 -26.87
C GLU A 267 -18.44 -36.78 -26.61
N GLU A 268 -17.33 -36.19 -27.04
CA GLU A 268 -15.98 -36.73 -26.84
C GLU A 268 -15.48 -36.44 -25.42
N VAL A 269 -15.73 -35.24 -24.88
CA VAL A 269 -15.34 -34.83 -23.52
C VAL A 269 -16.19 -35.54 -22.45
N GLY A 270 -17.52 -35.61 -22.65
CA GLY A 270 -18.44 -36.22 -21.69
C GLY A 270 -18.39 -37.76 -21.65
N GLY A 271 -17.58 -38.39 -22.50
CA GLY A 271 -17.37 -39.83 -22.52
C GLY A 271 -18.67 -40.63 -22.59
N GLY A 272 -19.38 -40.56 -23.73
CA GLY A 272 -20.55 -41.38 -24.13
C GLY A 272 -21.41 -42.04 -23.02
N GLU A 273 -22.70 -41.69 -22.97
CA GLU A 273 -23.72 -42.02 -21.93
C GLU A 273 -23.85 -43.48 -21.45
N ASP A 274 -23.14 -44.45 -22.02
CA ASP A 274 -23.24 -45.87 -21.68
C ASP A 274 -22.09 -46.44 -20.82
N GLY A 275 -21.14 -45.62 -20.35
CA GLY A 275 -20.09 -46.06 -19.41
C GLY A 275 -19.09 -47.09 -19.96
N THR A 276 -19.30 -47.61 -21.17
CA THR A 276 -18.28 -48.22 -22.01
C THR A 276 -17.76 -47.12 -22.93
N GLY A 277 -16.53 -46.64 -22.75
CA GLY A 277 -15.88 -45.63 -23.62
C GLY A 277 -15.59 -46.14 -25.05
N SER A 278 -16.55 -46.83 -25.64
CA SER A 278 -16.47 -47.74 -26.77
C SER A 278 -16.77 -46.98 -28.07
N GLY A 279 -15.85 -46.11 -28.46
CA GLY A 279 -15.93 -45.36 -29.73
C GLY A 279 -15.29 -43.97 -29.74
N VAL A 280 -14.86 -43.45 -28.58
CA VAL A 280 -14.19 -42.13 -28.46
C VAL A 280 -12.93 -42.11 -29.32
N LEU A 281 -12.68 -41.01 -30.03
CA LEU A 281 -11.55 -40.86 -30.93
C LEU A 281 -10.24 -40.81 -30.13
N CYS A 282 -9.38 -41.82 -30.33
CA CYS A 282 -8.09 -41.90 -29.68
C CYS A 282 -6.98 -42.35 -30.63
N THR A 283 -5.74 -41.98 -30.28
CA THR A 283 -4.54 -42.41 -30.99
C THR A 283 -4.34 -43.93 -30.93
N ALA A 284 -3.40 -44.44 -31.71
CA ALA A 284 -2.97 -45.84 -31.64
C ALA A 284 -2.60 -46.29 -30.21
N ASP A 285 -2.01 -45.38 -29.44
CA ASP A 285 -1.56 -45.60 -28.06
C ASP A 285 -2.67 -45.39 -27.01
N GLY A 286 -3.87 -44.97 -27.45
CA GLY A 286 -5.06 -44.82 -26.60
C GLY A 286 -5.25 -43.42 -26.01
N GLU A 287 -4.46 -42.42 -26.40
CA GLU A 287 -4.64 -41.03 -25.95
C GLU A 287 -5.84 -40.37 -26.63
N LEU A 288 -6.64 -39.62 -25.86
CA LEU A 288 -7.80 -38.92 -26.38
C LEU A 288 -7.41 -37.78 -27.33
N LEU A 289 -8.01 -37.79 -28.51
CA LEU A 289 -7.72 -36.77 -29.52
C LEU A 289 -8.43 -35.45 -29.21
N ILE A 290 -9.67 -35.51 -28.72
CA ILE A 290 -10.45 -34.35 -28.29
C ILE A 290 -10.61 -34.36 -26.77
N THR A 291 -10.09 -33.33 -26.12
CA THR A 291 -10.18 -33.14 -24.66
C THR A 291 -10.61 -31.71 -24.33
N GLU A 292 -11.18 -31.51 -23.14
CA GLU A 292 -11.63 -30.19 -22.68
C GLU A 292 -10.50 -29.16 -22.68
N GLU A 293 -9.29 -29.53 -22.23
CA GLU A 293 -8.11 -28.65 -22.24
C GLU A 293 -7.72 -28.18 -23.65
N LYS A 294 -7.75 -29.10 -24.63
CA LYS A 294 -7.43 -28.76 -26.02
C LYS A 294 -8.52 -27.90 -26.66
N VAL A 295 -9.79 -28.14 -26.32
CA VAL A 295 -10.94 -27.30 -26.74
C VAL A 295 -10.79 -25.90 -26.16
N TYR A 296 -10.51 -25.78 -24.86
CA TYR A 296 -10.26 -24.50 -24.20
C TYR A 296 -9.09 -23.74 -24.87
N ARG A 297 -7.96 -24.40 -25.15
CA ARG A 297 -6.83 -23.78 -25.84
C ARG A 297 -7.19 -23.27 -27.24
N ALA A 298 -8.01 -24.01 -27.98
CA ALA A 298 -8.49 -23.60 -29.29
C ALA A 298 -9.40 -22.37 -29.20
N VAL A 299 -10.38 -22.40 -28.28
CA VAL A 299 -11.28 -21.27 -28.01
C VAL A 299 -10.50 -20.03 -27.59
N ARG A 300 -9.50 -20.17 -26.72
CA ARG A 300 -8.65 -19.06 -26.26
C ARG A 300 -7.96 -18.32 -27.41
N LYS A 301 -7.50 -19.03 -28.45
CA LYS A 301 -6.92 -18.38 -29.65
C LYS A 301 -7.95 -17.54 -30.40
N CYS A 302 -9.19 -18.03 -30.53
CA CYS A 302 -10.25 -17.27 -31.19
C CYS A 302 -10.66 -16.04 -30.36
N VAL A 303 -10.73 -16.19 -29.03
CA VAL A 303 -10.98 -15.09 -28.09
C VAL A 303 -9.86 -14.04 -28.14
N ALA A 304 -8.59 -14.44 -28.21
CA ALA A 304 -7.48 -13.49 -28.35
C ALA A 304 -7.58 -12.68 -29.65
N ARG A 305 -7.98 -13.32 -30.77
CA ARG A 305 -8.25 -12.59 -32.01
C ARG A 305 -9.45 -11.65 -31.89
N LEU A 306 -10.52 -12.10 -31.25
CA LEU A 306 -11.69 -11.27 -30.96
C LEU A 306 -11.34 -10.05 -30.09
N TRP A 307 -10.45 -10.25 -29.11
CA TRP A 307 -9.93 -9.19 -28.25
C TRP A 307 -9.25 -8.10 -29.08
N GLU A 308 -8.34 -8.48 -29.98
CA GLU A 308 -7.64 -7.55 -30.86
C GLU A 308 -8.58 -6.88 -31.90
N GLU A 309 -9.46 -7.66 -32.52
CA GLU A 309 -10.27 -7.21 -33.67
C GLU A 309 -11.56 -6.47 -33.30
N GLN A 310 -12.11 -6.67 -32.08
CA GLN A 310 -13.42 -6.12 -31.68
C GLN A 310 -13.38 -5.32 -30.36
N VAL A 311 -12.58 -5.76 -29.38
CA VAL A 311 -12.48 -5.08 -28.08
C VAL A 311 -11.48 -3.92 -28.18
N MET A 312 -10.22 -4.20 -28.55
CA MET A 312 -9.09 -3.25 -28.54
C MET A 312 -8.89 -2.51 -29.86
N VAL A 313 -9.95 -2.31 -30.63
CA VAL A 313 -9.91 -1.59 -31.90
C VAL A 313 -9.33 -0.19 -31.67
N ASP A 314 -8.26 0.13 -32.39
CA ASP A 314 -7.53 1.42 -32.37
C ASP A 314 -6.70 1.74 -31.10
N VAL A 315 -6.58 0.81 -30.14
CA VAL A 315 -5.79 1.01 -28.91
C VAL A 315 -4.76 -0.10 -28.76
N VAL A 316 -3.47 0.23 -28.88
CA VAL A 316 -2.38 -0.77 -28.95
C VAL A 316 -1.59 -0.89 -27.66
N ASP A 317 -1.47 0.20 -26.89
CA ASP A 317 -0.61 0.25 -25.71
C ASP A 317 -1.46 0.37 -24.42
N PRO A 318 -1.57 -0.70 -23.61
CA PRO A 318 -2.33 -0.66 -22.37
C PRO A 318 -1.71 0.28 -21.33
N ILE A 319 -0.39 0.48 -21.31
CA ILE A 319 0.29 1.26 -20.27
C ILE A 319 0.31 2.76 -20.62
N ALA A 320 0.57 3.11 -21.88
CA ALA A 320 0.61 4.52 -22.28
C ALA A 320 -0.80 5.14 -22.43
N GLN A 321 -1.84 4.33 -22.59
CA GLN A 321 -3.20 4.77 -22.89
C GLN A 321 -4.25 4.20 -21.91
N ILE A 322 -3.88 4.02 -20.63
CA ILE A 322 -4.65 3.31 -19.59
C ILE A 322 -6.14 3.67 -19.61
N SER A 323 -6.51 4.95 -19.49
CA SER A 323 -7.91 5.36 -19.40
C SER A 323 -8.72 4.98 -20.64
N THR A 324 -8.12 5.10 -21.83
CA THR A 324 -8.77 4.71 -23.10
C THR A 324 -8.85 3.19 -23.22
N TYR A 325 -7.80 2.47 -22.81
CA TYR A 325 -7.73 1.02 -22.86
C TYR A 325 -8.77 0.37 -21.93
N LEU A 326 -8.86 0.84 -20.68
CA LEU A 326 -9.85 0.38 -19.70
C LEU A 326 -11.29 0.64 -20.17
N GLU A 327 -11.56 1.77 -20.83
CA GLU A 327 -12.88 2.04 -21.38
C GLU A 327 -13.24 1.08 -22.53
N GLN A 328 -12.28 0.74 -23.41
CA GLN A 328 -12.49 -0.27 -24.45
C GLN A 328 -12.77 -1.65 -23.87
N MET A 329 -12.10 -2.03 -22.78
CA MET A 329 -12.34 -3.31 -22.08
C MET A 329 -13.79 -3.46 -21.62
N LYS A 330 -14.53 -2.37 -21.39
CA LYS A 330 -15.94 -2.45 -20.99
C LYS A 330 -16.85 -3.08 -22.04
N LYS A 331 -16.43 -3.14 -23.31
CA LYS A 331 -17.12 -3.87 -24.39
C LYS A 331 -17.25 -5.37 -24.14
N VAL A 332 -16.45 -5.93 -23.23
CA VAL A 332 -16.56 -7.34 -22.81
C VAL A 332 -17.96 -7.68 -22.29
N ALA A 333 -18.58 -6.79 -21.49
CA ALA A 333 -19.89 -7.04 -20.91
C ALA A 333 -21.00 -7.26 -21.96
N PRO A 334 -21.23 -6.35 -22.93
CA PRO A 334 -22.23 -6.58 -23.97
C PRO A 334 -21.86 -7.74 -24.91
N LEU A 335 -20.57 -8.01 -25.13
CA LEU A 335 -20.11 -9.12 -25.96
C LEU A 335 -20.42 -10.49 -25.32
N LEU A 336 -20.21 -10.61 -24.00
CA LEU A 336 -20.60 -11.81 -23.25
C LEU A 336 -22.12 -12.03 -23.27
N GLY A 337 -22.90 -10.96 -23.14
CA GLY A 337 -24.36 -11.05 -23.27
C GLY A 337 -24.83 -11.56 -24.63
N ALA A 338 -24.19 -11.12 -25.73
CA ALA A 338 -24.49 -11.63 -27.06
C ALA A 338 -24.10 -13.11 -27.23
N LEU A 339 -22.94 -13.50 -26.71
CA LEU A 339 -22.45 -14.88 -26.74
C LEU A 339 -23.27 -15.82 -25.85
N GLU A 340 -23.82 -15.33 -24.75
CA GLU A 340 -24.69 -16.12 -23.86
C GLU A 340 -25.90 -16.67 -24.63
N LEU A 341 -26.56 -15.81 -25.41
CA LEU A 341 -27.75 -16.14 -26.19
C LEU A 341 -27.49 -17.25 -27.23
N THR A 342 -26.30 -17.26 -27.84
CA THR A 342 -25.99 -18.17 -28.94
C THR A 342 -25.20 -19.40 -28.52
N LEU A 343 -24.35 -19.31 -27.50
CA LEU A 343 -23.45 -20.41 -27.12
C LEU A 343 -24.02 -21.36 -26.06
N ILE A 344 -24.83 -20.90 -25.12
CA ILE A 344 -25.44 -21.78 -24.10
C ILE A 344 -26.23 -22.93 -24.74
N PRO A 345 -27.04 -22.71 -25.80
CA PRO A 345 -27.82 -23.80 -26.41
C PRO A 345 -26.99 -24.86 -27.15
N LEU A 346 -25.72 -24.58 -27.48
CA LEU A 346 -24.93 -25.44 -28.39
C LEU A 346 -24.51 -26.78 -27.78
N SER A 347 -24.41 -26.89 -26.45
CA SER A 347 -24.03 -28.14 -25.80
C SER A 347 -24.64 -28.25 -24.41
N THR A 348 -25.22 -29.41 -24.12
CA THR A 348 -25.72 -29.80 -22.80
C THR A 348 -24.73 -30.69 -22.04
N LYS A 349 -23.66 -31.17 -22.70
CA LYS A 349 -22.71 -32.16 -22.16
C LYS A 349 -21.55 -31.52 -21.40
N PHE A 350 -21.17 -30.30 -21.79
CA PHE A 350 -20.21 -29.44 -21.10
C PHE A 350 -20.53 -27.98 -21.41
N SER A 351 -20.15 -27.07 -20.52
CA SER A 351 -20.44 -25.63 -20.66
C SER A 351 -19.41 -24.97 -21.59
N PHE A 352 -19.72 -24.93 -22.89
CA PHE A 352 -18.89 -24.23 -23.87
C PHE A 352 -18.81 -22.72 -23.58
N PHE A 353 -19.92 -22.14 -23.13
CA PHE A 353 -19.98 -20.74 -22.70
C PHE A 353 -19.03 -20.47 -21.51
N ALA A 354 -18.92 -21.37 -20.53
CA ALA A 354 -17.97 -21.21 -19.43
C ALA A 354 -16.50 -21.15 -19.89
N LEU A 355 -16.12 -21.95 -20.90
CA LEU A 355 -14.77 -21.89 -21.46
C LEU A 355 -14.49 -20.54 -22.14
N VAL A 356 -15.50 -19.95 -22.77
CA VAL A 356 -15.40 -18.63 -23.41
C VAL A 356 -15.31 -17.52 -22.37
N VAL A 357 -16.17 -17.54 -21.34
CA VAL A 357 -16.10 -16.60 -20.21
C VAL A 357 -14.73 -16.66 -19.53
N GLY A 358 -14.22 -17.86 -19.25
CA GLY A 358 -12.89 -18.05 -18.66
C GLY A 358 -11.76 -17.53 -19.57
N SER A 359 -11.85 -17.74 -20.89
CA SER A 359 -10.85 -17.23 -21.84
C SER A 359 -10.86 -15.70 -21.93
N ILE A 360 -12.04 -15.06 -21.89
CA ILE A 360 -12.15 -13.59 -21.88
C ILE A 360 -11.65 -13.03 -20.55
N HIS A 361 -11.97 -13.68 -19.44
CA HIS A 361 -11.47 -13.30 -18.12
C HIS A 361 -9.94 -13.35 -18.05
N ASP A 362 -9.31 -14.38 -18.63
CA ASP A 362 -7.86 -14.46 -18.73
C ASP A 362 -7.26 -13.25 -19.45
N GLU A 363 -7.83 -12.79 -20.57
CA GLU A 363 -7.34 -11.59 -21.28
C GLU A 363 -7.47 -10.33 -20.42
N VAL A 364 -8.61 -10.15 -19.74
CA VAL A 364 -8.83 -9.04 -18.80
C VAL A 364 -7.79 -9.06 -17.69
N MET A 365 -7.57 -10.23 -17.07
CA MET A 365 -6.62 -10.37 -15.96
C MET A 365 -5.17 -10.19 -16.40
N ASN A 366 -4.79 -10.65 -17.59
CA ASN A 366 -3.42 -10.48 -18.11
C ASN A 366 -3.07 -8.99 -18.26
N VAL A 367 -4.00 -8.18 -18.78
CA VAL A 367 -3.80 -6.73 -18.89
C VAL A 367 -3.68 -6.08 -17.52
N LEU A 368 -4.61 -6.39 -16.61
CA LEU A 368 -4.65 -5.79 -15.28
C LEU A 368 -3.41 -6.19 -14.43
N GLN A 369 -2.93 -7.42 -14.56
CA GLN A 369 -1.67 -7.85 -13.93
C GLN A 369 -0.46 -7.08 -14.45
N GLY A 370 -0.46 -6.70 -15.73
CA GLY A 370 0.58 -5.87 -16.34
C GLY A 370 0.73 -4.50 -15.67
N TYR A 371 -0.35 -3.92 -15.12
CA TYR A 371 -0.26 -2.63 -14.44
C TYR A 371 0.45 -2.70 -13.09
N VAL A 372 0.43 -3.87 -12.44
CA VAL A 372 1.06 -4.09 -11.13
C VAL A 372 2.53 -4.52 -11.27
N ASP A 373 2.99 -4.83 -12.48
CA ASP A 373 4.40 -5.14 -12.73
C ASP A 373 5.28 -3.92 -12.40
N PRO A 374 6.22 -4.02 -11.45
CA PRO A 374 7.15 -2.93 -11.13
C PRO A 374 7.95 -2.42 -12.34
N ALA A 375 8.14 -3.25 -13.39
CA ALA A 375 8.83 -2.87 -14.60
C ALA A 375 7.99 -2.01 -15.57
N ALA A 376 6.66 -2.00 -15.41
CA ALA A 376 5.75 -1.24 -16.26
C ALA A 376 5.72 0.26 -15.92
N GLU A 377 6.20 0.65 -14.73
CA GLU A 377 6.29 2.04 -14.25
C GLU A 377 4.95 2.82 -14.36
N VAL A 378 3.83 2.17 -14.03
CA VAL A 378 2.50 2.79 -14.09
C VAL A 378 2.35 3.87 -13.02
N GLU A 379 1.84 5.04 -13.41
CA GLU A 379 1.55 6.14 -12.48
C GLU A 379 0.45 5.75 -11.48
N ALA A 380 0.49 6.31 -10.27
CA ALA A 380 -0.49 6.02 -9.22
C ALA A 380 -1.95 6.26 -9.68
N THR A 381 -2.15 7.14 -10.65
CA THR A 381 -3.43 7.49 -11.28
C THR A 381 -4.00 6.36 -12.10
N GLY A 382 -3.19 5.82 -13.00
CA GLY A 382 -3.53 4.68 -13.82
C GLY A 382 -3.84 3.45 -12.97
N LEU A 383 -3.14 3.28 -11.84
CA LEU A 383 -3.43 2.20 -10.87
C LEU A 383 -4.78 2.39 -10.16
N LEU A 384 -5.15 3.64 -9.84
CA LEU A 384 -6.45 3.95 -9.21
C LEU A 384 -7.61 3.77 -10.20
N GLU A 385 -7.45 4.23 -11.44
CA GLU A 385 -8.40 3.98 -12.53
C GLU A 385 -8.57 2.48 -12.81
N ALA A 386 -7.46 1.74 -12.86
CA ALA A 386 -7.47 0.29 -13.02
C ALA A 386 -8.20 -0.40 -11.85
N SER A 387 -7.98 0.04 -10.61
CA SER A 387 -8.69 -0.49 -9.44
C SER A 387 -10.21 -0.22 -9.50
N GLN A 388 -10.63 0.97 -9.95
CA GLN A 388 -12.05 1.27 -10.19
C GLN A 388 -12.64 0.38 -11.30
N PHE A 389 -11.89 0.16 -12.38
CA PHE A 389 -12.31 -0.75 -13.44
C PHE A 389 -12.47 -2.19 -12.91
N VAL A 390 -11.53 -2.67 -12.08
CA VAL A 390 -11.60 -4.01 -11.47
C VAL A 390 -12.90 -4.17 -10.67
N GLN A 391 -13.28 -3.15 -9.90
CA GLN A 391 -14.54 -3.14 -9.15
C GLN A 391 -15.76 -3.19 -10.07
N TRP A 392 -15.79 -2.33 -11.11
CA TRP A 392 -16.85 -2.36 -12.12
C TRP A 392 -16.95 -3.73 -12.83
N TYR A 393 -15.82 -4.35 -13.16
CA TYR A 393 -15.76 -5.65 -13.82
C TYR A 393 -16.31 -6.75 -12.90
N LYS A 394 -15.94 -6.73 -11.62
CA LYS A 394 -16.47 -7.65 -10.60
C LYS A 394 -17.98 -7.53 -10.47
N GLU A 395 -18.50 -6.31 -10.38
CA GLU A 395 -19.94 -6.04 -10.30
C GLU A 395 -20.65 -6.53 -11.55
N SER A 396 -20.14 -6.21 -12.74
CA SER A 396 -20.72 -6.63 -14.02
C SER A 396 -20.79 -8.16 -14.16
N MET A 397 -19.73 -8.88 -13.76
CA MET A 397 -19.71 -10.35 -13.79
C MET A 397 -20.68 -10.98 -12.78
N THR A 398 -20.90 -10.30 -11.65
CA THR A 398 -21.83 -10.76 -10.61
C THR A 398 -23.29 -10.52 -11.02
N GLU A 399 -23.61 -9.33 -11.53
CA GLU A 399 -24.95 -8.96 -12.00
C GLU A 399 -25.42 -9.85 -13.16
N ALA A 400 -24.51 -10.23 -14.07
CA ALA A 400 -24.79 -11.13 -15.18
C ALA A 400 -24.75 -12.63 -14.81
N ASN A 401 -24.52 -13.00 -13.54
CA ASN A 401 -24.38 -14.37 -13.04
C ASN A 401 -23.20 -15.17 -13.65
N TYR A 402 -22.17 -14.50 -14.15
CA TYR A 402 -20.95 -15.15 -14.68
C TYR A 402 -19.90 -15.42 -13.60
N ALA A 403 -20.10 -14.90 -12.38
CA ALA A 403 -19.22 -15.10 -11.22
C ALA A 403 -18.88 -16.57 -10.93
N ILE A 404 -19.76 -17.52 -11.30
CA ILE A 404 -19.53 -18.96 -11.11
C ILE A 404 -18.42 -19.53 -12.02
N TYR A 405 -18.00 -18.79 -13.05
CA TYR A 405 -17.02 -19.24 -14.04
C TYR A 405 -15.64 -18.58 -13.87
N ILE A 406 -15.47 -17.68 -12.89
CA ILE A 406 -14.25 -16.87 -12.69
C ILE A 406 -13.78 -16.90 -11.23
N ASP A 407 -12.51 -16.60 -10.99
CA ASP A 407 -11.96 -16.51 -9.63
C ASP A 407 -12.07 -15.09 -9.07
N LEU A 408 -13.14 -14.83 -8.30
CA LEU A 408 -13.36 -13.54 -7.65
C LEU A 408 -12.26 -13.18 -6.64
N ASN A 409 -11.57 -14.16 -6.03
CA ASN A 409 -10.51 -13.87 -5.06
C ASN A 409 -9.26 -13.32 -5.77
N ALA A 410 -8.96 -13.80 -6.98
CA ALA A 410 -7.87 -13.27 -7.80
C ALA A 410 -8.11 -11.80 -8.19
N ILE A 411 -9.36 -11.45 -8.49
CA ILE A 411 -9.79 -10.07 -8.76
C ILE A 411 -9.58 -9.18 -7.53
N ASP A 412 -10.03 -9.63 -6.36
CA ASP A 412 -9.89 -8.89 -5.10
C ASP A 412 -8.42 -8.69 -4.69
N SER A 413 -7.61 -9.75 -4.82
CA SER A 413 -6.17 -9.68 -4.57
C SER A 413 -5.46 -8.70 -5.50
N LEU A 414 -5.87 -8.64 -6.78
CA LEU A 414 -5.27 -7.75 -7.75
C LEU A 414 -5.63 -6.29 -7.47
N SER A 415 -6.90 -6.00 -7.13
CA SER A 415 -7.33 -4.66 -6.70
C SER A 415 -6.55 -4.16 -5.48
N ALA A 416 -6.39 -5.01 -4.47
CA ALA A 416 -5.61 -4.69 -3.28
C ALA A 416 -4.13 -4.39 -3.60
N SER A 417 -3.53 -5.15 -4.53
CA SER A 417 -2.15 -4.94 -4.97
C SER A 417 -1.98 -3.65 -5.77
N MET A 418 -2.95 -3.30 -6.63
CA MET A 418 -2.98 -2.02 -7.35
C MET A 418 -3.07 -0.85 -6.37
N MET A 419 -3.97 -0.92 -5.38
CA MET A 419 -4.13 0.11 -4.36
C MET A 419 -2.85 0.29 -3.53
N THR A 420 -2.23 -0.81 -3.09
CA THR A 420 -0.98 -0.77 -2.33
C THR A 420 0.14 -0.09 -3.14
N SER A 421 0.24 -0.41 -4.43
CA SER A 421 1.25 0.17 -5.32
C SER A 421 0.99 1.65 -5.61
N ALA A 422 -0.27 2.04 -5.81
CA ALA A 422 -0.68 3.42 -6.02
C ALA A 422 -0.35 4.29 -4.80
N VAL A 423 -0.67 3.80 -3.61
CA VAL A 423 -0.36 4.48 -2.34
C VAL A 423 1.15 4.57 -2.10
N GLY A 424 1.90 3.51 -2.39
CA GLY A 424 3.36 3.52 -2.30
C GLY A 424 3.99 4.58 -3.21
N GLY A 425 3.53 4.65 -4.47
CA GLY A 425 3.96 5.69 -5.42
C GLY A 425 3.60 7.10 -4.96
N LEU A 426 2.40 7.28 -4.38
CA LEU A 426 1.98 8.55 -3.82
C LEU A 426 2.84 8.97 -2.61
N SER A 427 3.12 8.05 -1.67
CA SER A 427 3.97 8.34 -0.52
C SER A 427 5.36 8.81 -0.95
N ALA A 428 5.99 8.06 -1.86
CA ALA A 428 7.29 8.43 -2.41
C ALA A 428 7.26 9.82 -3.09
N HIS A 429 6.17 10.14 -3.80
CA HIS A 429 5.99 11.45 -4.42
C HIS A 429 5.86 12.59 -3.39
N LEU A 430 5.01 12.42 -2.37
CA LEU A 430 4.80 13.40 -1.30
C LEU A 430 6.08 13.68 -0.51
N ILE A 431 6.79 12.62 -0.11
CA ILE A 431 8.09 12.71 0.57
C ILE A 431 9.08 13.51 -0.28
N ARG A 432 9.16 13.21 -1.59
CA ARG A 432 10.05 13.90 -2.52
C ARG A 432 9.72 15.39 -2.65
N LEU A 433 8.44 15.75 -2.78
CA LEU A 433 8.02 17.15 -2.89
C LEU A 433 8.30 17.91 -1.60
N CYS A 434 7.95 17.36 -0.44
CA CYS A 434 8.21 18.01 0.85
C CYS A 434 9.71 18.18 1.10
N ARG A 435 10.54 17.18 0.78
CA ARG A 435 12.00 17.34 0.83
C ARG A 435 12.48 18.43 -0.14
N ALA A 436 11.91 18.53 -1.34
CA ALA A 436 12.27 19.58 -2.29
C ALA A 436 11.97 20.99 -1.75
N CYS A 437 10.88 21.17 -0.99
CA CYS A 437 10.57 22.43 -0.29
C CYS A 437 11.67 22.80 0.73
N ALA A 438 12.16 21.83 1.53
CA ALA A 438 13.28 22.08 2.45
C ALA A 438 14.59 22.42 1.69
N ILE A 439 14.80 21.76 0.54
CA ILE A 439 15.98 22.01 -0.31
C ILE A 439 15.97 23.43 -0.86
N SER A 440 14.85 23.88 -1.45
CA SER A 440 14.74 25.18 -2.10
C SER A 440 15.00 26.33 -1.13
N VAL A 441 14.51 26.21 0.11
CA VAL A 441 14.74 27.17 1.20
C VAL A 441 16.23 27.35 1.48
N GLY A 442 17.00 26.26 1.53
CA GLY A 442 18.43 26.30 1.85
C GLY A 442 19.35 26.63 0.66
N THR A 443 18.95 26.34 -0.58
CA THR A 443 19.76 26.64 -1.78
C THR A 443 19.47 28.01 -2.39
N GLY A 444 18.33 28.63 -2.07
CA GLY A 444 17.98 29.97 -2.52
C GLY A 444 18.94 31.04 -1.97
N ARG A 445 19.10 32.14 -2.72
CA ARG A 445 19.63 33.40 -2.17
C ARG A 445 18.64 34.10 -1.23
N SER A 446 17.45 33.54 -1.06
CA SER A 446 16.41 34.01 -0.16
C SER A 446 16.86 33.83 1.29
N GLU A 447 17.03 34.95 1.99
CA GLU A 447 17.17 34.96 3.45
C GLU A 447 15.82 34.64 4.11
N PRO A 448 15.82 34.12 5.35
CA PRO A 448 14.59 33.98 6.13
C PRO A 448 13.79 35.29 6.16
N THR A 449 12.48 35.16 6.01
CA THR A 449 11.55 36.30 6.03
C THR A 449 11.08 36.60 7.45
N THR A 450 10.70 37.84 7.73
CA THR A 450 10.17 38.22 9.04
C THR A 450 8.65 38.16 9.05
N MET A 451 8.06 37.39 9.97
CA MET A 451 6.62 37.37 10.23
C MET A 451 6.12 38.72 10.76
N LYS A 452 4.79 38.92 10.74
CA LYS A 452 4.14 40.13 11.29
C LYS A 452 4.43 40.36 12.78
N ASN A 453 4.73 39.29 13.52
CA ASN A 453 5.11 39.35 14.93
C ASN A 453 6.60 39.66 15.16
N GLY A 454 7.40 39.85 14.09
CA GLY A 454 8.82 40.15 14.16
C GLY A 454 9.75 38.92 14.13
N LEU A 455 9.21 37.69 14.15
CA LEU A 455 10.01 36.47 14.18
C LEU A 455 10.51 36.06 12.78
N PRO A 456 11.77 35.62 12.62
CA PRO A 456 12.26 35.05 11.37
C PRO A 456 11.63 33.67 11.13
N VAL A 457 11.20 33.41 9.88
CA VAL A 457 10.63 32.15 9.40
C VAL A 457 11.03 31.91 7.95
N THR A 458 10.94 30.67 7.49
CA THR A 458 11.12 30.36 6.07
C THR A 458 9.78 30.26 5.34
N THR A 459 9.80 30.25 4.01
CA THR A 459 8.59 29.95 3.22
C THR A 459 8.28 28.45 3.20
N GLY A 460 9.21 27.61 3.66
CA GLY A 460 9.15 26.15 3.54
C GLY A 460 7.90 25.53 4.15
N PRO A 461 7.45 25.89 5.37
CA PRO A 461 6.19 25.38 5.90
C PRO A 461 4.99 25.72 5.00
N VAL A 462 4.90 26.96 4.51
CA VAL A 462 3.79 27.38 3.64
C VAL A 462 3.78 26.57 2.34
N ASP A 463 4.95 26.41 1.72
CA ASP A 463 5.12 25.66 0.47
C ASP A 463 4.80 24.16 0.69
N MET A 464 5.28 23.58 1.78
CA MET A 464 5.01 22.18 2.16
C MET A 464 3.51 21.94 2.40
N PHE A 465 2.84 22.78 3.19
CA PHE A 465 1.40 22.65 3.42
C PHE A 465 0.59 22.90 2.15
N ALA A 466 1.01 23.83 1.27
CA ALA A 466 0.38 24.03 -0.02
C ALA A 466 0.51 22.79 -0.92
N VAL A 467 1.69 22.19 -1.00
CA VAL A 467 1.95 20.93 -1.71
C VAL A 467 1.06 19.82 -1.17
N LEU A 468 1.01 19.62 0.15
CA LEU A 468 0.18 18.60 0.78
C LEU A 468 -1.31 18.88 0.53
N GLN A 469 -1.78 20.11 0.71
CA GLN A 469 -3.18 20.46 0.47
C GLN A 469 -3.60 20.31 -0.99
N GLN A 470 -2.73 20.67 -1.94
CA GLN A 470 -2.96 20.50 -3.38
C GLN A 470 -2.95 19.01 -3.77
N SER A 471 -2.02 18.24 -3.21
CA SER A 471 -1.93 16.78 -3.37
C SER A 471 -3.00 16.02 -2.58
N LEU A 472 -3.78 16.69 -1.72
CA LEU A 472 -4.95 16.10 -1.05
C LEU A 472 -6.26 16.71 -1.57
N GLY A 473 -6.18 17.65 -2.52
CA GLY A 473 -7.36 18.25 -3.14
C GLY A 473 -8.11 17.19 -3.95
N GLY A 474 -9.42 17.07 -3.74
CA GLY A 474 -10.31 16.17 -4.49
C GLY A 474 -10.47 14.75 -3.94
N LEU A 475 -9.79 14.39 -2.84
CA LEU A 475 -10.11 13.18 -2.09
C LEU A 475 -11.57 13.26 -1.61
N SER A 476 -12.41 12.31 -2.04
CA SER A 476 -13.81 12.23 -1.65
C SER A 476 -14.02 11.13 -0.60
N THR A 477 -15.15 11.16 0.11
CA THR A 477 -15.55 10.13 1.08
C THR A 477 -15.84 8.76 0.44
N ALA A 478 -15.75 8.62 -0.88
CA ALA A 478 -15.94 7.36 -1.59
C ALA A 478 -14.69 6.46 -1.59
N ILE A 479 -13.55 6.95 -1.08
CA ILE A 479 -12.31 6.17 -0.98
C ILE A 479 -12.37 5.28 0.26
N GLU A 480 -11.91 4.03 0.13
CA GLU A 480 -11.87 3.08 1.24
C GLU A 480 -11.09 3.62 2.46
N VAL A 481 -11.59 3.29 3.65
CA VAL A 481 -11.00 3.69 4.94
C VAL A 481 -9.54 3.25 5.05
N SER A 482 -9.20 2.05 4.59
CA SER A 482 -7.84 1.49 4.57
C SER A 482 -6.87 2.34 3.73
N VAL A 483 -7.31 2.82 2.57
CA VAL A 483 -6.53 3.66 1.66
C VAL A 483 -6.35 5.06 2.23
N MET A 484 -7.42 5.65 2.79
CA MET A 484 -7.33 6.92 3.51
C MET A 484 -6.36 6.85 4.70
N ARG A 485 -6.31 5.70 5.38
CA ARG A 485 -5.33 5.43 6.44
C ARG A 485 -3.89 5.51 5.95
N GLN A 486 -3.58 4.83 4.86
CA GLN A 486 -2.23 4.83 4.31
C GLN A 486 -1.82 6.20 3.73
N ILE A 487 -2.75 6.95 3.13
CA ILE A 487 -2.48 8.34 2.67
C ILE A 487 -2.17 9.24 3.87
N GLY A 488 -2.86 9.08 5.00
CA GLY A 488 -2.57 9.81 6.23
C GLY A 488 -1.15 9.54 6.75
N VAL A 489 -0.73 8.26 6.75
CA VAL A 489 0.64 7.86 7.10
C VAL A 489 1.66 8.50 6.16
N ALA A 490 1.43 8.44 4.85
CA ALA A 490 2.30 9.05 3.84
C ALA A 490 2.48 10.57 4.02
N CYS A 491 1.42 11.29 4.44
CA CYS A 491 1.50 12.72 4.72
C CYS A 491 2.37 13.01 5.94
N ALA A 492 2.20 12.23 7.02
CA ALA A 492 3.03 12.35 8.22
C ALA A 492 4.52 12.07 7.92
N GLU A 493 4.80 11.00 7.16
CA GLU A 493 6.16 10.67 6.70
C GLU A 493 6.77 11.80 5.84
N ALA A 494 5.96 12.44 4.98
CA ALA A 494 6.43 13.54 4.14
C ALA A 494 6.80 14.79 4.96
N ILE A 495 6.03 15.13 6.02
CA ILE A 495 6.38 16.20 6.97
C ILE A 495 7.67 15.82 7.72
N GLY A 496 7.80 14.58 8.18
CA GLY A 496 9.02 14.09 8.82
C GLY A 496 10.25 14.22 7.90
N ALA A 497 10.10 13.90 6.62
CA ALA A 497 11.17 14.05 5.63
C ALA A 497 11.58 15.51 5.37
N TYR A 498 10.64 16.46 5.46
CA TYR A 498 10.94 17.90 5.43
C TYR A 498 11.79 18.30 6.64
N LEU A 499 11.37 17.92 7.85
CA LEU A 499 12.08 18.25 9.09
C LEU A 499 13.51 17.71 9.09
N GLU A 500 13.71 16.45 8.71
CA GLU A 500 15.02 15.82 8.59
C GLU A 500 15.95 16.54 7.60
N GLU A 501 15.42 17.01 6.47
CA GLU A 501 16.22 17.77 5.50
C GLU A 501 16.60 19.15 6.03
N CYS A 502 15.70 19.86 6.73
CA CYS A 502 16.00 21.12 7.40
C CYS A 502 17.09 20.96 8.47
N LYS A 503 17.04 19.86 9.24
CA LYS A 503 18.05 19.52 10.25
C LYS A 503 19.44 19.37 9.62
N ILE A 504 19.54 18.60 8.52
CA ILE A 504 20.80 18.46 7.75
C ILE A 504 21.30 19.83 7.29
N ARG A 505 20.40 20.67 6.77
CA ARG A 505 20.73 22.00 6.24
C ARG A 505 21.05 23.03 7.31
N SER A 506 20.85 22.71 8.57
CA SER A 506 21.24 23.54 9.71
C SER A 506 22.52 23.06 10.39
N ASP A 507 23.07 21.91 10.02
CA ASP A 507 24.28 21.34 10.63
C ASP A 507 25.49 22.25 10.36
N TYR A 508 26.32 22.46 11.38
CA TYR A 508 27.51 23.30 11.30
C TYR A 508 28.52 22.75 10.28
N ASP A 509 28.74 21.43 10.29
CA ASP A 509 29.68 20.77 9.36
C ASP A 509 29.20 20.85 7.92
N PHE A 510 27.88 20.85 7.69
CA PHE A 510 27.30 21.03 6.36
C PHE A 510 27.61 22.42 5.81
N TRP A 511 27.40 23.47 6.61
CA TRP A 511 27.71 24.84 6.21
C TRP A 511 29.21 25.08 6.04
N GLU A 512 30.05 24.48 6.87
CA GLU A 512 31.51 24.56 6.72
C GLU A 512 31.98 23.96 5.39
N GLU A 513 31.45 22.79 5.01
CA GLU A 513 31.75 22.11 3.74
C GLU A 513 31.19 22.86 2.51
N GLU A 514 29.94 23.31 2.56
CA GLU A 514 29.36 24.13 1.50
C GLU A 514 30.16 25.43 1.32
N ASN A 515 30.63 26.03 2.43
CA ASN A 515 31.42 27.25 2.37
C ASN A 515 32.84 27.06 1.82
N GLU A 516 33.47 25.89 2.04
CA GLU A 516 34.73 25.54 1.35
C GLU A 516 34.59 25.67 -0.17
N SER A 517 33.38 25.43 -0.70
CA SER A 517 33.05 25.62 -2.12
C SER A 517 32.65 27.06 -2.50
N MET A 518 31.96 27.79 -1.61
CA MET A 518 31.40 29.14 -1.88
C MET A 518 32.36 30.31 -1.58
N ARG A 519 33.43 30.09 -0.80
CA ARG A 519 34.45 31.10 -0.41
C ARG A 519 33.89 32.32 0.33
N ILE A 520 32.85 32.15 1.14
CA ILE A 520 32.27 33.19 2.01
C ILE A 520 33.11 33.31 3.29
N SER A 521 33.16 34.49 3.91
CA SER A 521 33.87 34.69 5.17
C SER A 521 33.22 33.90 6.32
N VAL A 522 34.00 33.52 7.34
CA VAL A 522 33.49 32.73 8.48
C VAL A 522 32.37 33.47 9.21
N GLU A 523 32.52 34.78 9.42
CA GLU A 523 31.53 35.62 10.07
C GLU A 523 30.20 35.66 9.30
N GLU A 524 30.26 35.77 7.97
CA GLU A 524 29.08 35.93 7.13
C GLU A 524 28.27 34.63 7.04
N TRP A 525 28.90 33.46 6.82
CA TRP A 525 28.14 32.20 6.75
C TRP A 525 27.64 31.75 8.13
N THR A 526 28.38 32.03 9.21
CA THR A 526 27.94 31.67 10.57
C THR A 526 26.74 32.52 11.01
N THR A 527 26.72 33.80 10.66
CA THR A 527 25.55 34.68 10.85
C THR A 527 24.35 34.18 10.05
N ARG A 528 24.56 33.84 8.77
CA ARG A 528 23.48 33.31 7.92
C ARG A 528 22.92 31.99 8.44
N ARG A 529 23.79 31.09 8.91
CA ARG A 529 23.38 29.83 9.55
C ARG A 529 22.54 30.10 10.81
N LEU A 530 22.94 31.05 11.64
CA LEU A 530 22.20 31.40 12.85
C LEU A 530 20.79 31.91 12.53
N LEU A 531 20.64 32.74 11.50
CA LEU A 531 19.32 33.18 11.02
C LEU A 531 18.44 32.00 10.57
N PHE A 532 19.01 31.01 9.87
CA PHE A 532 18.29 29.80 9.50
C PHE A 532 17.92 28.94 10.72
N LEU A 533 18.77 28.85 11.75
CA LEU A 533 18.44 28.13 12.98
C LEU A 533 17.24 28.76 13.70
N TYR A 534 17.20 30.10 13.80
CA TYR A 534 16.03 30.78 14.34
C TYR A 534 14.78 30.51 13.50
N ALA A 535 14.90 30.63 12.18
CA ALA A 535 13.81 30.40 11.25
C ALA A 535 13.25 28.97 11.33
N PHE A 536 14.11 27.95 11.29
CA PHE A 536 13.69 26.56 11.41
C PHE A 536 13.08 26.23 12.77
N CYS A 537 13.58 26.84 13.86
CA CYS A 537 12.97 26.69 15.18
C CYS A 537 11.55 27.28 15.22
N ASN A 538 11.30 28.43 14.58
CA ASN A 538 9.98 29.04 14.49
C ASN A 538 9.07 28.33 13.47
N ASP A 539 9.66 27.75 12.42
CA ASP A 539 8.95 26.91 11.45
C ASP A 539 8.38 25.67 12.14
N CYS A 540 9.07 25.07 13.12
CA CYS A 540 8.50 23.98 13.93
C CYS A 540 7.17 24.39 14.57
N SER A 541 7.09 25.57 15.21
CA SER A 541 5.83 26.09 15.77
C SER A 541 4.78 26.36 14.68
N THR A 542 5.20 26.79 13.49
CA THR A 542 4.30 27.02 12.35
C THR A 542 3.74 25.70 11.81
N ILE A 543 4.57 24.66 11.72
CA ILE A 543 4.16 23.33 11.29
C ILE A 543 3.20 22.73 12.30
N GLU A 544 3.53 22.77 13.58
CA GLU A 544 2.69 22.29 14.68
C GLU A 544 1.30 22.93 14.63
N ARG A 545 1.20 24.25 14.51
CA ARG A 545 -0.09 24.98 14.41
C ARG A 545 -0.92 24.64 13.17
N ASN A 546 -0.27 24.34 12.06
CA ASN A 546 -0.95 24.06 10.79
C ASN A 546 -1.25 22.57 10.60
N MET A 547 -0.60 21.69 11.37
CA MET A 547 -0.74 20.24 11.24
C MET A 547 -2.18 19.77 11.48
N ASP A 548 -2.88 20.38 12.44
CA ASP A 548 -4.32 20.16 12.71
C ASP A 548 -5.16 20.28 11.44
N THR A 549 -4.80 21.19 10.52
CA THR A 549 -5.55 21.41 9.28
C THR A 549 -5.45 20.20 8.33
N ILE A 550 -4.32 19.51 8.33
CA ILE A 550 -4.15 18.27 7.57
C ILE A 550 -4.78 17.10 8.33
N GLU A 551 -4.52 17.00 9.64
CA GLU A 551 -5.00 15.91 10.48
C GLU A 551 -6.52 15.81 10.51
N ILE A 552 -7.24 16.94 10.53
CA ILE A 552 -8.72 16.96 10.45
C ILE A 552 -9.27 16.21 9.23
N LYS A 553 -8.53 16.18 8.09
CA LYS A 553 -8.97 15.42 6.90
C LYS A 553 -8.94 13.91 7.13
N PHE A 554 -8.16 13.46 8.10
CA PHE A 554 -7.93 12.06 8.41
C PHE A 554 -8.61 11.65 9.71
N ALA A 555 -8.90 12.58 10.63
CA ALA A 555 -9.43 12.31 11.97
C ALA A 555 -10.59 11.29 12.01
N SER A 556 -11.52 11.33 11.05
CA SER A 556 -12.67 10.41 11.01
C SER A 556 -12.35 8.95 10.70
N TYR A 557 -11.12 8.62 10.30
CA TYR A 557 -10.74 7.24 9.96
C TYR A 557 -9.86 6.56 11.03
N TRP A 558 -9.55 7.24 12.13
CA TRP A 558 -8.79 6.73 13.26
C TRP A 558 -9.72 6.75 14.47
N ASP A 559 -9.73 5.66 15.23
CA ASP A 559 -10.60 5.53 16.39
C ASP A 559 -9.75 5.67 17.65
N ASP A 560 -9.88 6.79 18.35
CA ASP A 560 -9.14 7.08 19.58
C ASP A 560 -9.50 6.11 20.72
N GLU A 561 -10.62 5.37 20.59
CA GLU A 561 -11.11 4.43 21.61
C GLU A 561 -10.42 3.04 21.59
N GLU A 562 -9.74 2.65 20.50
CA GLU A 562 -9.15 1.30 20.35
C GLU A 562 -7.69 1.14 20.85
N GLY A 563 -7.07 2.19 21.38
CA GLY A 563 -5.80 2.19 22.12
C GLY A 563 -4.79 1.05 21.84
N GLY A 564 -3.73 1.34 21.07
CA GLY A 564 -2.48 0.57 21.14
C GLY A 564 -1.76 0.26 19.83
N GLU A 565 -2.45 0.28 18.69
CA GLU A 565 -1.83 0.02 17.36
C GLU A 565 -2.34 0.97 16.24
N TYR A 566 -3.38 1.76 16.51
CA TYR A 566 -4.01 2.69 15.56
C TYR A 566 -3.94 4.16 15.98
N SER A 567 -2.89 4.57 16.71
CA SER A 567 -2.68 5.99 17.01
C SER A 567 -2.41 6.79 15.73
N SER A 568 -2.95 8.01 15.65
CA SER A 568 -2.70 8.93 14.52
C SER A 568 -1.19 9.05 14.22
N PRO A 569 -0.74 8.89 12.95
CA PRO A 569 0.66 9.06 12.57
C PRO A 569 1.14 10.51 12.78
N PHE A 570 0.22 11.46 12.91
CA PHE A 570 0.52 12.85 13.22
C PHE A 570 0.98 13.04 14.68
N GLN A 571 0.59 12.15 15.61
CA GLN A 571 1.09 12.20 16.99
C GLN A 571 2.61 11.97 17.04
N GLN A 572 3.12 10.98 16.29
CA GLN A 572 4.56 10.73 16.18
C GLN A 572 5.29 11.90 15.51
N THR A 573 4.60 12.58 14.57
CA THR A 573 5.14 13.79 13.92
C THR A 573 5.25 14.96 14.91
N GLN A 574 4.33 15.12 15.87
CA GLN A 574 4.43 16.13 16.93
C GLN A 574 5.65 15.92 17.82
N ASP A 575 5.91 14.66 18.21
CA ASP A 575 7.10 14.31 18.99
C ASP A 575 8.37 14.66 18.20
N LEU A 576 8.39 14.32 16.90
CA LEU A 576 9.51 14.67 16.02
C LEU A 576 9.70 16.19 15.88
N ILE A 577 8.63 16.97 15.72
CA ILE A 577 8.71 18.45 15.69
C ILE A 577 9.36 18.99 16.97
N SER A 578 8.98 18.42 18.13
CA SER A 578 9.53 18.81 19.43
C SER A 578 11.03 18.50 19.55
N GLU A 579 11.45 17.32 19.10
CA GLU A 579 12.86 16.92 19.04
C GLU A 579 13.70 17.85 18.15
N HIS A 580 13.17 18.17 16.96
CA HIS A 580 13.82 19.07 16.01
C HIS A 580 13.95 20.49 16.56
N ALA A 581 12.90 21.01 17.19
CA ALA A 581 12.97 22.33 17.82
C ALA A 581 14.01 22.38 18.96
N LEU A 582 14.12 21.33 19.78
CA LEU A 582 15.17 21.24 20.81
C LEU A 582 16.56 21.18 20.19
N PHE A 583 16.74 20.43 19.10
CA PHE A 583 17.99 20.37 18.35
C PHE A 583 18.42 21.76 17.85
N TYR A 584 17.51 22.54 17.27
CA TYR A 584 17.83 23.89 16.79
C TYR A 584 18.21 24.83 17.94
N LEU A 585 17.51 24.75 19.08
CA LEU A 585 17.84 25.54 20.28
C LEU A 585 19.21 25.19 20.84
N ASP A 586 19.56 23.92 20.90
CA ASP A 586 20.89 23.49 21.35
C ASP A 586 21.99 23.97 20.39
N GLU A 587 21.76 23.96 19.07
CA GLU A 587 22.71 24.50 18.09
C GLU A 587 22.85 26.03 18.16
N ILE A 588 21.79 26.76 18.49
CA ILE A 588 21.83 28.21 18.77
C ILE A 588 22.68 28.48 20.02
N VAL A 589 22.44 27.76 21.11
CA VAL A 589 23.22 27.91 22.35
C VAL A 589 24.70 27.55 22.14
N LEU A 590 24.96 26.48 21.37
CA LEU A 590 26.30 26.09 20.96
C LEU A 590 26.98 27.17 20.10
N HIS A 591 26.23 27.89 19.25
CA HIS A 591 26.77 29.00 18.49
C HIS A 591 27.28 30.12 19.42
N VAL A 592 26.48 30.53 20.41
CA VAL A 592 26.90 31.53 21.41
C VAL A 592 28.15 31.07 22.16
N GLU A 593 28.21 29.78 22.54
CA GLU A 593 29.37 29.20 23.21
C GLU A 593 30.65 29.25 22.34
N ARG A 594 30.52 29.07 21.02
CA ARG A 594 31.64 29.15 20.05
C ARG A 594 32.18 30.58 19.93
N VAL A 595 31.32 31.59 19.98
CA VAL A 595 31.73 33.01 19.90
C VAL A 595 32.70 33.38 21.03
N VAL A 596 32.48 32.85 22.24
CA VAL A 596 33.29 33.15 23.43
C VAL A 596 34.34 32.08 23.75
N ASP A 597 34.59 31.11 22.87
CA ASP A 597 35.47 29.96 23.16
C ASP A 597 36.90 30.38 23.53
N ALA A 598 37.40 31.45 22.92
CA ALA A 598 38.70 32.02 23.25
C ALA A 598 38.80 32.52 24.69
N GLN A 599 37.71 33.06 25.26
CA GLN A 599 37.67 33.59 26.63
C GLN A 599 37.72 32.46 27.67
N TRP A 600 37.07 31.33 27.38
CA TRP A 600 37.15 30.13 28.22
C TRP A 600 38.59 29.61 28.38
N ALA A 601 39.44 29.78 27.36
CA ALA A 601 40.84 29.38 27.42
C ALA A 601 41.69 30.28 28.35
N LEU A 602 41.28 31.54 28.57
CA LEU A 602 41.95 32.51 29.43
C LEU A 602 41.55 32.37 30.90
N LEU A 603 40.34 31.91 31.16
CA LEU A 603 39.78 31.74 32.50
C LEU A 603 40.71 30.91 33.42
N PHE A 604 40.92 31.38 34.65
CA PHE A 604 41.85 30.87 35.67
C PHE A 604 43.35 30.92 35.32
N ARG A 605 43.72 31.28 34.07
CA ARG A 605 45.08 31.13 33.54
C ARG A 605 45.75 32.45 33.18
N SER A 606 45.02 33.41 32.62
CA SER A 606 45.56 34.70 32.23
C SER A 606 45.71 35.61 33.45
N LYS A 607 46.62 36.60 33.35
CA LYS A 607 46.69 37.67 34.35
C LYS A 607 45.45 38.56 34.29
N ASP A 608 44.87 38.70 33.11
CA ASP A 608 43.68 39.51 32.85
C ASP A 608 42.46 38.97 33.61
N TRP A 609 42.42 37.68 33.93
CA TRP A 609 41.37 37.12 34.79
C TRP A 609 41.32 37.72 36.20
N TYR A 610 42.47 38.14 36.73
CA TYR A 610 42.55 38.85 38.01
C TYR A 610 42.24 40.35 37.89
N SER A 611 42.17 40.90 36.67
CA SER A 611 41.76 42.29 36.43
C SER A 611 40.28 42.47 36.75
N VAL A 612 39.86 43.70 37.07
CA VAL A 612 38.44 44.04 37.20
C VAL A 612 37.85 44.35 35.83
N ASP A 613 38.57 45.11 35.00
CA ASP A 613 38.05 45.72 33.77
C ASP A 613 38.13 44.78 32.54
N ASP A 614 39.17 43.94 32.46
CA ASP A 614 39.47 43.09 31.28
C ASP A 614 39.25 41.59 31.57
N ASN A 615 38.37 41.27 32.50
CA ASN A 615 38.21 39.88 32.95
C ASN A 615 37.40 39.05 31.92
N PRO A 616 37.86 37.85 31.55
CA PRO A 616 37.23 37.03 30.52
C PRO A 616 35.82 36.55 30.92
N THR A 617 35.52 36.48 32.22
CA THR A 617 34.18 36.12 32.71
C THR A 617 33.15 37.18 32.34
N GLN A 618 33.49 38.46 32.52
CA GLN A 618 32.63 39.58 32.13
C GLN A 618 32.36 39.54 30.63
N VAL A 619 33.39 39.33 29.79
CA VAL A 619 33.21 39.20 28.33
C VAL A 619 32.26 38.06 27.97
N ILE A 620 32.38 36.90 28.63
CA ILE A 620 31.48 35.75 28.41
C ILE A 620 30.04 36.12 28.80
N ILE A 621 29.86 36.73 29.98
CA ILE A 621 28.54 37.07 30.53
C ILE A 621 27.87 38.18 29.72
N ASP A 622 28.61 39.22 29.34
CA ASP A 622 28.12 40.33 28.50
C ASP A 622 27.69 39.80 27.13
N THR A 623 28.53 38.98 26.48
CA THR A 623 28.17 38.39 25.19
C THR A 623 26.90 37.53 25.30
N MET A 624 26.79 36.69 26.34
CA MET A 624 25.59 35.89 26.58
C MET A 624 24.36 36.78 26.86
N SER A 625 24.53 37.88 27.60
CA SER A 625 23.47 38.85 27.88
C SER A 625 22.99 39.54 26.60
N ASP A 626 23.92 40.00 25.75
CA ASP A 626 23.61 40.65 24.47
C ASP A 626 22.82 39.70 23.56
N PHE A 627 23.22 38.42 23.46
CA PHE A 627 22.45 37.42 22.72
C PHE A 627 21.05 37.20 23.30
N ILE A 628 20.87 37.22 24.63
CA ILE A 628 19.53 37.10 25.21
C ILE A 628 18.70 38.34 24.88
N ASP A 629 19.22 39.52 25.21
CA ASP A 629 18.45 40.76 25.24
C ASP A 629 18.22 41.34 23.84
N GLU A 630 19.18 41.20 22.93
CA GLU A 630 19.13 41.80 21.60
C GLU A 630 18.70 40.84 20.49
N GLU A 631 18.99 39.54 20.63
CA GLU A 631 18.75 38.51 19.60
C GLU A 631 17.59 37.58 19.99
N PHE A 632 17.70 36.82 21.09
CA PHE A 632 16.71 35.78 21.44
C PHE A 632 15.31 36.36 21.67
N THR A 633 15.21 37.52 22.32
CA THR A 633 13.93 38.23 22.54
C THR A 633 13.22 38.63 21.24
N LYS A 634 13.96 38.79 20.13
CA LYS A 634 13.43 39.18 18.82
C LYS A 634 13.29 38.01 17.86
N ALA A 635 14.11 36.97 18.01
CA ALA A 635 14.25 35.89 17.05
C ALA A 635 13.53 34.60 17.45
N LEU A 636 13.18 34.41 18.72
CA LEU A 636 12.54 33.19 19.24
C LEU A 636 11.20 33.49 19.92
N GLU A 637 10.27 32.52 19.83
CA GLU A 637 9.06 32.54 20.66
C GLU A 637 9.40 32.44 22.16
N GLU A 638 8.59 33.06 23.03
CA GLU A 638 8.89 33.17 24.48
C GLU A 638 9.15 31.81 25.15
N THR A 639 8.42 30.76 24.78
CA THR A 639 8.61 29.39 25.29
C THR A 639 9.97 28.82 24.87
N ARG A 640 10.37 29.02 23.61
CA ARG A 640 11.63 28.56 23.03
C ARG A 640 12.82 29.35 23.59
N MET A 641 12.66 30.67 23.75
CA MET A 641 13.62 31.54 24.41
C MET A 641 13.92 31.09 25.84
N ARG A 642 12.88 30.77 26.64
CA ARG A 642 13.06 30.26 28.02
C ARG A 642 13.84 28.94 28.07
N LEU A 643 13.57 28.03 27.13
CA LEU A 643 14.33 26.78 26.99
C LEU A 643 15.80 27.02 26.61
N ALA A 644 16.06 27.92 25.65
CA ALA A 644 17.42 28.30 25.26
C ALA A 644 18.19 28.90 26.44
N MET A 645 17.60 29.82 27.20
CA MET A 645 18.23 30.42 28.39
C MET A 645 18.53 29.36 29.46
N ARG A 646 17.62 28.41 29.69
CA ARG A 646 17.84 27.29 30.62
C ARG A 646 19.01 26.40 30.17
N SER A 647 19.06 26.04 28.89
CA SER A 647 20.16 25.24 28.33
C SER A 647 21.48 25.99 28.45
N MET A 648 21.48 27.29 28.12
CA MET A 648 22.67 28.15 28.18
C MET A 648 23.22 28.33 29.59
N LEU A 649 22.37 28.58 30.60
CA LEU A 649 22.79 28.62 32.01
C LEU A 649 23.40 27.28 32.45
N THR A 650 22.74 26.17 32.09
CA THR A 650 23.20 24.83 32.50
C THR A 650 24.60 24.55 31.94
N ARG A 651 24.79 24.85 30.65
CA ARG A 651 26.07 24.70 29.95
C ARG A 651 27.14 25.66 30.47
N TYR A 652 26.78 26.90 30.78
CA TYR A 652 27.70 27.88 31.37
C TYR A 652 28.31 27.36 32.67
N VAL A 653 27.47 26.92 33.63
CA VAL A 653 27.93 26.42 34.93
C VAL A 653 28.79 25.18 34.76
N GLN A 654 28.37 24.24 33.91
CA GLN A 654 29.12 23.01 33.65
C GLN A 654 30.49 23.31 33.00
N LYS A 655 30.56 24.23 32.02
CA LYS A 655 31.80 24.63 31.36
C LYS A 655 32.73 25.40 32.31
N TYR A 656 32.19 26.27 33.15
CA TYR A 656 32.95 26.99 34.18
C TYR A 656 33.59 26.03 35.19
N LEU A 657 32.81 25.09 35.75
CA LEU A 657 33.32 24.06 36.67
C LEU A 657 34.32 23.11 36.00
N THR A 658 34.07 22.72 34.75
CA THR A 658 35.02 21.90 33.96
C THR A 658 36.34 22.64 33.78
N THR A 659 36.30 23.92 33.41
CA THR A 659 37.49 24.75 33.20
C THR A 659 38.29 24.93 34.49
N LEU A 660 37.62 25.06 35.64
CA LEU A 660 38.26 25.07 36.96
C LEU A 660 38.97 23.75 37.23
N MET A 661 38.30 22.61 37.02
CA MET A 661 38.88 21.29 37.29
C MET A 661 40.08 20.99 36.38
N GLU A 662 40.03 21.44 35.13
CA GLU A 662 41.18 21.37 34.22
C GLU A 662 42.36 22.19 34.73
N PHE A 663 42.11 23.42 35.17
CA PHE A 663 43.14 24.29 35.73
C PHE A 663 43.77 23.69 36.99
N LEU A 664 42.96 23.24 37.96
CA LEU A 664 43.47 22.63 39.19
C LEU A 664 44.27 21.36 38.92
N GLY A 665 43.82 20.53 37.98
CA GLY A 665 44.56 19.35 37.52
C GLY A 665 45.93 19.71 36.94
N GLU A 666 46.05 20.83 36.23
CA GLU A 666 47.32 21.34 35.70
C GLU A 666 48.26 21.84 36.79
N VAL A 667 47.74 22.57 37.79
CA VAL A 667 48.53 23.04 38.95
C VAL A 667 49.14 21.87 39.70
N ILE A 668 48.37 20.80 39.97
CA ILE A 668 48.85 19.59 40.65
C ILE A 668 49.94 18.89 39.82
N ARG A 669 49.80 18.88 38.50
CA ARG A 669 50.74 18.21 37.61
C ARG A 669 52.07 18.97 37.46
N HIS A 670 52.01 20.29 37.39
CA HIS A 670 53.11 21.18 37.03
C HIS A 670 53.55 22.10 38.18
N GLN A 671 53.57 21.55 39.40
CA GLN A 671 53.86 22.27 40.65
C GLN A 671 55.06 23.23 40.65
N ASN A 672 56.10 22.97 39.84
CA ASN A 672 57.31 23.81 39.79
C ASN A 672 57.21 24.98 38.79
N ASN A 673 56.29 24.92 37.83
CA ASN A 673 56.19 25.88 36.72
C ASN A 673 54.81 26.56 36.62
N ARG A 674 53.80 26.02 37.30
CA ARG A 674 52.43 26.55 37.35
C ARG A 674 51.92 26.39 38.77
N SER A 675 51.88 27.49 39.51
CA SER A 675 51.27 27.60 40.82
C SER A 675 50.37 28.83 40.85
N VAL A 676 49.32 28.78 41.66
CA VAL A 676 48.57 29.99 42.02
C VAL A 676 49.49 30.83 42.92
N GLU A 677 49.79 32.06 42.51
CA GLU A 677 50.70 32.96 43.24
C GLU A 677 50.06 33.47 44.53
N ASP A 678 48.79 33.86 44.48
CA ASP A 678 47.98 34.26 45.63
C ASP A 678 46.65 33.51 45.63
N TRP A 679 46.48 32.61 46.60
CA TRP A 679 45.28 31.79 46.71
C TRP A 679 44.05 32.57 47.18
N ASN A 680 44.25 33.60 48.02
CA ASN A 680 43.12 34.41 48.46
C ASN A 680 42.60 35.25 47.28
N ALA A 681 43.50 35.85 46.50
CA ALA A 681 43.11 36.56 45.27
C ALA A 681 42.41 35.65 44.25
N PHE A 682 42.84 34.37 44.14
CA PHE A 682 42.16 33.38 43.30
C PHE A 682 40.72 33.11 43.77
N VAL A 683 40.51 32.94 45.07
CA VAL A 683 39.18 32.75 45.66
C VAL A 683 38.32 34.01 45.49
N ASP A 684 38.89 35.19 45.71
CA ASP A 684 38.18 36.47 45.55
C ASP A 684 37.70 36.66 44.10
N CYS A 685 38.55 36.33 43.12
CA CYS A 685 38.16 36.36 41.70
C CYS A 685 37.07 35.34 41.37
N PHE A 686 37.14 34.12 41.94
CA PHE A 686 36.07 33.12 41.79
C PHE A 686 34.75 33.60 42.40
N SER A 687 34.80 34.25 43.57
CA SER A 687 33.63 34.84 44.21
C SER A 687 33.04 35.98 43.37
N ARG A 688 33.88 36.87 42.83
CA ARG A 688 33.46 37.93 41.91
C ARG A 688 32.72 37.34 40.71
N ASP A 689 33.31 36.34 40.06
CA ASP A 689 32.74 35.70 38.87
C ASP A 689 31.39 35.04 39.17
N THR A 690 31.26 34.43 40.36
CA THR A 690 30.00 33.84 40.82
C THR A 690 28.91 34.90 40.98
N VAL A 691 29.23 36.05 41.59
CA VAL A 691 28.28 37.16 41.76
C VAL A 691 27.87 37.72 40.40
N VAL A 692 28.85 38.10 39.57
CA VAL A 692 28.62 38.67 38.23
C VAL A 692 27.74 37.75 37.38
N ALA A 693 28.07 36.47 37.31
CA ALA A 693 27.31 35.52 36.50
C ALA A 693 25.90 35.32 37.06
N MET A 694 25.76 35.08 38.36
CA MET A 694 24.46 34.75 38.94
C MET A 694 23.52 35.95 38.97
N ASP A 695 24.02 37.18 39.07
CA ASP A 695 23.20 38.39 38.98
C ASP A 695 22.62 38.55 37.57
N MET A 696 23.42 38.34 36.51
CA MET A 696 22.92 38.34 35.13
C MET A 696 21.83 37.28 34.91
N TRP A 697 22.05 36.07 35.43
CA TRP A 697 21.09 34.97 35.28
C TRP A 697 19.82 35.13 36.11
N ASP A 698 19.88 35.74 37.29
CA ASP A 698 18.71 35.95 38.17
C ASP A 698 17.71 36.94 37.55
N GLU A 699 18.21 37.91 36.78
CA GLU A 699 17.37 38.85 36.02
C GLU A 699 16.57 38.17 34.90
N ARG A 700 17.12 37.10 34.30
CA ARG A 700 16.63 36.51 33.03
C ARG A 700 15.96 35.13 33.21
N VAL A 701 16.42 34.30 34.13
CA VAL A 701 15.91 32.92 34.34
C VAL A 701 15.07 32.84 35.62
N LYS A 702 13.76 33.09 35.47
CA LYS A 702 12.80 33.13 36.60
C LYS A 702 11.97 31.85 36.78
N GLU A 703 12.12 30.87 35.90
CA GLU A 703 11.33 29.63 35.94
C GLU A 703 11.44 28.89 37.27
N GLY A 704 10.30 28.34 37.73
CA GLY A 704 10.23 27.59 38.98
C GLY A 704 10.60 28.41 40.21
N ASN A 705 10.38 29.73 40.21
CA ASN A 705 10.84 30.69 41.23
C ASN A 705 12.38 30.76 41.35
N GLY A 706 13.08 30.71 40.21
CA GLY A 706 14.55 30.82 40.18
C GLY A 706 15.28 29.59 40.73
N LYS A 707 14.62 28.43 40.85
CA LYS A 707 15.23 27.19 41.40
C LYS A 707 16.53 26.80 40.69
N LEU A 708 16.58 26.93 39.36
CA LEU A 708 17.78 26.59 38.58
C LEU A 708 18.94 27.54 38.88
N VAL A 709 18.69 28.85 38.88
CA VAL A 709 19.69 29.87 39.22
C VAL A 709 20.17 29.68 40.67
N ASN A 710 19.27 29.40 41.61
CA ASN A 710 19.62 29.11 42.99
C ASN A 710 20.48 27.84 43.12
N SER A 711 20.19 26.79 42.35
CA SER A 711 21.01 25.58 42.31
C SER A 711 22.40 25.83 41.70
N ALA A 712 22.47 26.67 40.65
CA ALA A 712 23.73 27.10 40.05
C ALA A 712 24.58 27.97 41.02
N ARG A 713 23.94 28.92 41.70
CA ARG A 713 24.57 29.76 42.72
C ARG A 713 25.12 28.91 43.86
N ARG A 714 24.30 27.99 44.37
CA ARG A 714 24.67 27.11 45.48
C ARG A 714 25.84 26.18 45.14
N VAL A 715 25.90 25.61 43.92
CA VAL A 715 27.05 24.76 43.55
C VAL A 715 28.35 25.56 43.50
N LEU A 716 28.31 26.79 42.97
CA LEU A 716 29.48 27.66 42.90
C LEU A 716 29.91 28.11 44.31
N GLU A 717 28.97 28.45 45.18
CA GLU A 717 29.24 28.77 46.61
C GLU A 717 29.88 27.58 47.34
N VAL A 718 29.38 26.36 47.14
CA VAL A 718 29.97 25.14 47.73
C VAL A 718 31.42 24.97 47.26
N ILE A 719 31.69 25.15 45.97
CA ILE A 719 33.05 25.07 45.42
C ILE A 719 33.94 26.17 46.01
N MET A 720 33.43 27.40 46.15
CA MET A 720 34.13 28.49 46.82
C MET A 720 34.48 28.15 48.28
N HIS A 721 33.54 27.59 49.04
CA HIS A 721 33.78 27.14 50.41
C HIS A 721 34.87 26.06 50.47
N LEU A 722 34.84 25.09 49.56
CA LEU A 722 35.87 24.05 49.45
C LEU A 722 37.24 24.63 49.04
N LEU A 723 37.28 25.64 48.18
CA LEU A 723 38.52 26.35 47.82
C LEU A 723 39.07 27.19 48.98
N SER A 724 38.23 27.62 49.93
CA SER A 724 38.60 28.54 51.02
C SER A 724 38.95 27.85 52.34
N VAL A 725 38.36 26.68 52.60
CA VAL A 725 38.41 26.01 53.91
C VAL A 725 39.84 25.66 54.34
N LYS A 726 40.20 25.95 55.60
CA LYS A 726 41.55 25.69 56.14
C LYS A 726 41.58 24.61 57.22
N LYS A 727 40.47 24.36 57.92
CA LYS A 727 40.40 23.41 59.04
C LYS A 727 39.61 22.15 58.66
N PRO A 728 40.07 20.94 59.04
CA PRO A 728 39.35 19.69 58.74
C PRO A 728 37.92 19.63 59.31
N VAL A 729 37.67 20.26 60.46
CA VAL A 729 36.34 20.30 61.09
C VAL A 729 35.34 21.07 60.24
N ASP A 730 35.74 22.24 59.74
CA ASP A 730 34.91 23.07 58.86
C ASP A 730 34.70 22.38 57.51
N PHE A 731 35.73 21.70 57.00
CA PHE A 731 35.63 20.90 55.77
C PHE A 731 34.60 19.77 55.91
N ASN A 732 34.60 19.05 57.04
CA ASN A 732 33.64 18.00 57.31
C ASN A 732 32.20 18.52 57.32
N PHE A 733 31.99 19.73 57.85
CA PHE A 733 30.68 20.38 57.84
C PHE A 733 30.23 20.73 56.42
N ILE A 734 31.10 21.36 55.62
CA ILE A 734 30.81 21.71 54.22
C ILE A 734 30.49 20.45 53.40
N VAL A 735 31.30 19.40 53.52
CA VAL A 735 31.08 18.14 52.79
C VAL A 735 29.76 17.51 53.18
N GLN A 736 29.45 17.44 54.48
CA GLN A 736 28.23 16.79 54.94
C GLN A 736 26.96 17.58 54.59
N LYS A 737 26.95 18.88 54.88
CA LYS A 737 25.74 19.70 54.84
C LYS A 737 25.52 20.39 53.49
N ASP A 738 26.59 20.83 52.84
CA ASP A 738 26.48 21.69 51.67
C ASP A 738 26.79 20.95 50.36
N LEU A 739 27.66 19.92 50.41
CA LEU A 739 28.01 19.13 49.23
C LEU A 739 27.16 17.87 49.07
N LEU A 740 27.08 16.99 50.08
CA LEU A 740 26.43 15.68 49.91
C LEU A 740 24.90 15.75 49.87
N ASP A 741 24.29 16.72 50.54
CA ASP A 741 22.83 16.88 50.56
C ASP A 741 22.27 17.26 49.18
N ASP A 742 22.97 18.11 48.41
CA ASP A 742 22.49 18.62 47.12
C ASP A 742 23.32 18.17 45.90
N TYR A 743 24.52 17.65 46.12
CA TYR A 743 25.46 17.22 45.07
C TYR A 743 26.16 15.91 45.48
N GLY A 744 25.42 14.95 46.02
CA GLY A 744 25.93 13.67 46.49
C GLY A 744 26.56 12.79 45.41
N ASP A 745 26.31 13.09 44.14
CA ASP A 745 26.97 12.50 42.97
C ASP A 745 28.31 13.16 42.59
N CYS A 746 28.77 14.15 43.36
CA CYS A 746 30.05 14.84 43.17
C CYS A 746 31.20 13.82 43.02
N PRO A 747 31.98 13.87 41.92
CA PRO A 747 33.14 13.02 41.74
C PRO A 747 34.22 13.29 42.80
N SER A 748 34.80 12.24 43.38
CA SER A 748 35.93 12.30 44.30
C SER A 748 37.14 13.05 43.73
N PHE A 749 37.32 13.08 42.40
CA PHE A 749 38.41 13.86 41.81
C PHE A 749 38.26 15.37 42.02
N VAL A 750 37.04 15.90 42.15
CA VAL A 750 36.77 17.33 42.37
C VAL A 750 37.34 17.75 43.73
N VAL A 751 36.94 17.05 44.78
CA VAL A 751 37.43 17.27 46.15
C VAL A 751 38.95 17.10 46.22
N ARG A 752 39.46 16.03 45.60
CA ARG A 752 40.90 15.77 45.53
C ARG A 752 41.65 16.90 44.83
N PHE A 753 41.16 17.42 43.71
CA PHE A 753 41.84 18.48 42.97
C PHE A 753 41.87 19.79 43.76
N ILE A 754 40.75 20.16 44.37
CA ILE A 754 40.65 21.34 45.22
C ILE A 754 41.65 21.29 46.38
N LEU A 755 41.77 20.15 47.07
CA LEU A 755 42.69 20.01 48.20
C LEU A 755 44.15 19.92 47.74
N GLN A 756 44.46 19.16 46.68
CA GLN A 756 45.84 18.93 46.25
C GLN A 756 46.48 20.15 45.59
N ALA A 757 45.70 20.98 44.88
CA ALA A 757 46.22 22.20 44.26
C ALA A 757 46.71 23.24 45.29
N ARG A 758 46.23 23.17 46.54
CA ARG A 758 46.49 24.10 47.65
C ARG A 758 47.71 23.77 48.48
N GLN A 759 48.73 23.15 47.88
CA GLN A 759 49.89 22.65 48.62
C GLN A 759 50.71 23.72 49.38
N ASN A 760 50.60 24.99 48.97
CA ASN A 760 51.25 26.12 49.64
C ASN A 760 50.40 26.70 50.79
N GLU A 761 49.09 26.43 50.80
CA GLU A 761 48.14 26.95 51.78
C GLU A 761 47.75 25.92 52.85
N LEU A 762 47.76 24.64 52.49
CA LEU A 762 47.41 23.53 53.37
C LEU A 762 48.61 22.60 53.53
N ASP A 763 48.96 22.34 54.78
CA ASP A 763 49.96 21.32 55.09
C ASP A 763 49.47 19.92 54.66
N LYS A 764 50.40 18.97 54.57
CA LYS A 764 50.10 17.63 54.08
C LYS A 764 49.12 16.89 55.00
N ASP A 765 49.29 16.99 56.32
CA ASP A 765 48.48 16.26 57.28
C ASP A 765 47.02 16.75 57.27
N SER A 766 46.81 18.06 57.14
CA SER A 766 45.49 18.66 56.96
C SER A 766 44.80 18.15 55.68
N ARG A 767 45.53 18.09 54.55
CA ARG A 767 44.98 17.58 53.28
C ARG A 767 44.64 16.10 53.34
N ASP A 768 45.53 15.29 53.90
CA ASP A 768 45.31 13.84 54.04
C ASP A 768 44.13 13.57 54.99
N THR A 769 43.99 14.34 56.06
CA THR A 769 42.84 14.28 56.98
C THR A 769 41.53 14.66 56.28
N MET A 770 41.50 15.77 55.54
CA MET A 770 40.32 16.19 54.78
C MET A 770 39.93 15.15 53.71
N MET A 771 40.90 14.56 53.01
CA MET A 771 40.62 13.47 52.07
C MET A 771 40.10 12.21 52.76
N ALA A 772 40.61 11.86 53.94
CA ALA A 772 40.09 10.74 54.72
C ALA A 772 38.64 10.97 55.14
N LEU A 773 38.30 12.19 55.58
CA LEU A 773 36.93 12.59 55.90
C LEU A 773 36.02 12.45 54.67
N TRP A 774 36.43 12.92 53.50
CA TRP A 774 35.67 12.71 52.26
C TRP A 774 35.39 11.22 52.02
N ASN A 775 36.42 10.38 52.05
CA ASN A 775 36.31 8.95 51.78
C ASN A 775 35.38 8.26 52.79
N GLU A 776 35.45 8.63 54.07
CA GLU A 776 34.54 8.14 55.11
C GLU A 776 33.10 8.52 54.79
N ARG A 777 32.86 9.77 54.39
CA ARG A 777 31.51 10.26 54.07
C ARG A 777 30.93 9.63 52.82
N VAL A 778 31.71 9.31 51.80
CA VAL A 778 31.18 8.67 50.58
C VAL A 778 31.21 7.14 50.61
N ALA A 779 31.75 6.51 51.67
CA ALA A 779 31.90 5.06 51.76
C ALA A 779 30.56 4.31 51.60
N PHE A 780 29.46 4.87 52.12
CA PHE A 780 28.14 4.25 52.03
C PHE A 780 27.53 4.28 50.61
N GLN A 781 28.06 5.10 49.69
CA GLN A 781 27.50 5.27 48.35
C GLN A 781 27.90 4.17 47.36
N GLN A 782 28.79 3.24 47.76
CA GLN A 782 29.24 2.08 46.98
C GLN A 782 29.60 2.44 45.52
N ARG A 783 30.48 3.41 45.33
CA ARG A 783 30.76 4.00 44.02
C ARG A 783 31.41 3.00 43.05
N GLY A 784 30.97 3.04 41.78
CA GLY A 784 31.48 2.19 40.70
C GLY A 784 32.88 2.59 40.19
N PRO A 785 33.38 1.93 39.12
CA PRO A 785 34.72 2.17 38.56
C PRO A 785 34.97 3.63 38.11
N ASP A 786 33.92 4.31 37.66
CA ASP A 786 33.95 5.72 37.22
C ASP A 786 33.51 6.69 38.33
N ASP A 787 33.52 6.23 39.59
CA ASP A 787 33.24 7.04 40.79
C ASP A 787 31.79 7.55 40.85
N VAL A 788 30.88 6.89 40.11
CA VAL A 788 29.43 7.15 40.11
C VAL A 788 28.80 6.41 41.31
N PRO A 789 27.98 7.08 42.14
CA PRO A 789 27.30 6.43 43.25
C PRO A 789 26.32 5.36 42.74
N THR A 790 26.36 4.16 43.31
CA THR A 790 25.41 3.08 42.98
C THR A 790 24.30 2.96 44.03
N VAL A 791 24.50 3.55 45.21
CA VAL A 791 23.56 3.58 46.33
C VAL A 791 23.59 4.97 46.97
N GLY A 792 22.47 5.43 47.55
CA GLY A 792 22.42 6.66 48.34
C GLY A 792 22.32 7.97 47.52
N TRP A 793 22.15 7.89 46.21
CA TRP A 793 21.79 9.02 45.34
C TRP A 793 20.73 8.57 44.33
N SER A 794 19.54 9.16 44.38
CA SER A 794 18.41 8.82 43.50
C SER A 794 17.94 9.99 42.63
N GLN A 795 18.63 11.13 42.72
CA GLN A 795 18.31 12.32 41.95
C GLN A 795 18.98 12.25 40.56
N PRO A 796 18.45 12.98 39.55
CA PRO A 796 19.14 13.14 38.28
C PRO A 796 20.54 13.76 38.48
N PRO A 797 21.45 13.62 37.49
CA PRO A 797 22.80 14.16 37.60
C PRO A 797 22.79 15.65 37.95
N SER A 798 23.51 16.00 39.01
CA SER A 798 23.72 17.38 39.42
C SER A 798 24.77 18.07 38.53
N PHE A 799 24.99 19.37 38.72
CA PHE A 799 26.07 20.10 38.03
C PHE A 799 27.45 19.46 38.22
N LEU A 800 27.72 18.90 39.41
CA LEU A 800 28.99 18.19 39.69
C LEU A 800 28.96 16.76 39.13
N GLY A 801 27.81 16.10 39.16
CA GLY A 801 27.63 14.77 38.57
C GLY A 801 27.85 14.74 37.05
N ALA A 802 27.49 15.82 36.37
CA ALA A 802 27.64 16.00 34.93
C ALA A 802 29.10 16.30 34.47
N LEU A 803 30.05 16.43 35.39
CA LEU A 803 31.46 16.64 35.04
C LEU A 803 32.08 15.36 34.44
N ASP A 804 32.85 15.54 33.37
CA ASP A 804 33.54 14.44 32.70
C ASP A 804 34.55 13.75 33.65
N ARG A 805 34.29 12.47 33.96
CA ARG A 805 35.11 11.67 34.89
C ARG A 805 36.54 11.45 34.41
N SER A 806 36.81 11.59 33.10
CA SER A 806 38.17 11.53 32.57
C SER A 806 39.06 12.70 33.02
N LEU A 807 38.49 13.76 33.60
CA LEU A 807 39.24 14.82 34.30
C LEU A 807 40.10 14.26 35.43
N ALA A 808 39.70 13.16 36.07
CA ALA A 808 40.42 12.53 37.17
C ALA A 808 41.86 12.08 36.81
N GLU A 809 42.18 11.95 35.52
CA GLU A 809 43.50 11.56 35.03
C GLU A 809 44.49 12.73 34.90
N LEU A 810 44.01 13.98 34.96
CA LEU A 810 44.83 15.16 34.68
C LEU A 810 46.00 15.35 35.68
N ASN A 811 45.81 14.91 36.92
CA ASN A 811 46.86 14.98 37.97
C ASN A 811 47.99 13.95 37.77
N LYS A 812 47.83 12.95 36.89
CA LYS A 812 48.85 11.92 36.66
C LYS A 812 49.99 12.46 35.78
N ARG A 813 51.25 12.35 36.24
CA ARG A 813 52.43 12.61 35.38
C ARG A 813 52.49 11.58 34.26
N GLY A 814 52.52 12.03 33.01
CA GLY A 814 52.83 11.16 31.87
C GLY A 814 54.28 10.69 31.97
N GLY A 815 54.55 9.40 31.76
CA GLY A 815 55.93 8.88 31.68
C GLY A 815 56.71 9.53 30.54
N LEU A 816 58.05 9.50 30.58
CA LEU A 816 58.97 10.16 29.63
C LEU A 816 58.66 9.89 28.13
N PHE A 817 57.99 8.78 27.80
CA PHE A 817 57.59 8.39 26.44
C PHE A 817 56.08 8.37 26.20
N ARG A 818 55.25 8.80 27.17
CA ARG A 818 53.77 8.82 27.05
C ARG A 818 53.26 10.25 26.86
N THR A 819 52.40 10.44 25.86
CA THR A 819 51.61 11.67 25.68
C THR A 819 50.89 12.07 26.96
N SER A 820 50.86 13.37 27.27
CA SER A 820 50.20 13.87 28.48
C SER A 820 48.70 13.52 28.46
N PRO A 821 48.08 13.15 29.61
CA PRO A 821 46.62 13.01 29.73
C PRO A 821 45.80 14.11 29.05
N ARG A 822 46.20 15.39 29.18
CA ARG A 822 45.58 16.51 28.45
C ARG A 822 45.70 16.36 26.93
N LYS A 823 46.90 16.10 26.39
CA LYS A 823 47.08 15.88 24.94
C LYS A 823 46.34 14.63 24.45
N ARG A 824 46.22 13.59 25.28
CA ARG A 824 45.44 12.38 24.96
C ARG A 824 43.95 12.68 24.89
N ARG A 825 43.40 13.45 25.83
CA ARG A 825 42.00 13.88 25.81
C ARG A 825 41.72 14.84 24.66
N VAL A 826 42.55 15.85 24.45
CA VAL A 826 42.41 16.75 23.28
C VAL A 826 42.47 15.94 21.99
N LYS A 827 43.40 14.98 21.87
CA LYS A 827 43.48 14.11 20.68
C LYS A 827 42.31 13.12 20.58
N ALA A 828 41.79 12.59 21.69
CA ALA A 828 40.65 11.69 21.70
C ALA A 828 39.35 12.42 21.38
N GLU A 829 39.18 13.63 21.90
CA GLU A 829 38.07 14.53 21.59
C GLU A 829 38.13 15.00 20.14
N GLN A 830 39.32 15.39 19.66
CA GLN A 830 39.54 15.73 18.26
C GLN A 830 39.25 14.52 17.36
N LYS A 831 39.74 13.33 17.72
CA LYS A 831 39.44 12.11 16.98
C LYS A 831 37.95 11.79 17.02
N ARG A 832 37.27 11.93 18.17
CA ARG A 832 35.83 11.72 18.28
C ARG A 832 35.07 12.67 17.36
N ARG A 833 35.43 13.96 17.35
CA ARG A 833 34.84 14.95 16.44
C ARG A 833 35.12 14.64 14.98
N GLU A 834 36.33 14.21 14.63
CA GLU A 834 36.69 13.78 13.28
C GLU A 834 35.90 12.52 12.85
N ASP A 835 35.77 11.53 13.74
CA ASP A 835 35.01 10.29 13.52
C ASP A 835 33.50 10.60 13.38
N GLU A 836 32.94 11.46 14.24
CA GLU A 836 31.54 11.94 14.16
C GLU A 836 31.28 12.72 12.87
N LYS A 837 32.21 13.62 12.48
CA LYS A 837 32.14 14.37 11.23
C LYS A 837 32.20 13.45 10.03
N GLN A 838 33.07 12.44 10.04
CA GLN A 838 33.12 11.43 8.98
C GLN A 838 31.85 10.58 8.91
N ALA A 839 31.31 10.14 10.05
CA ALA A 839 30.05 9.40 10.09
C ALA A 839 28.89 10.23 9.51
N ARG A 840 28.79 11.51 9.90
CA ARG A 840 27.78 12.44 9.35
C ARG A 840 27.98 12.70 7.86
N ARG A 841 29.22 12.79 7.37
CA ARG A 841 29.53 12.91 5.93
C ARG A 841 29.10 11.68 5.15
N GLU A 842 29.40 10.50 5.68
CA GLU A 842 29.04 9.23 5.05
C GLU A 842 27.51 9.06 5.01
N GLU A 843 26.81 9.35 6.11
CA GLU A 843 25.34 9.32 6.17
C GLU A 843 24.73 10.27 5.13
N ARG A 844 25.25 11.50 5.03
CA ARG A 844 24.82 12.47 4.01
C ARG A 844 25.11 11.98 2.59
N ARG A 845 26.25 11.33 2.35
CA ARG A 845 26.59 10.75 1.04
C ARG A 845 25.62 9.63 0.67
N VAL A 846 25.40 8.67 1.57
CA VAL A 846 24.47 7.55 1.36
C VAL A 846 23.06 8.06 1.07
N ARG A 847 22.58 9.08 1.80
CA ARG A 847 21.29 9.72 1.53
C ARG A 847 21.25 10.41 0.17
N ARG A 848 22.28 11.18 -0.20
CA ARG A 848 22.39 11.81 -1.55
C ARG A 848 22.45 10.77 -2.68
N GLU A 849 23.13 9.64 -2.45
CA GLU A 849 23.20 8.53 -3.40
C GLU A 849 21.84 7.83 -3.52
N ALA A 850 21.12 7.61 -2.42
CA ALA A 850 19.74 7.11 -2.43
C ALA A 850 18.82 8.06 -3.20
N ASP A 851 18.94 9.37 -2.99
CA ASP A 851 18.11 10.39 -3.63
C ASP A 851 18.43 10.57 -5.11
N THR A 852 19.70 10.47 -5.50
CA THR A 852 20.11 10.48 -6.91
C THR A 852 19.75 9.18 -7.61
N THR A 853 19.71 8.05 -6.91
CA THR A 853 19.22 6.77 -7.43
C THR A 853 17.70 6.81 -7.61
N ALA A 854 16.97 7.39 -6.65
CA ALA A 854 15.54 7.66 -6.76
C ALA A 854 15.19 8.70 -7.85
N LYS A 855 16.08 9.66 -8.13
CA LYS A 855 15.97 10.57 -9.30
C LYS A 855 16.34 9.91 -10.64
N LYS A 856 17.21 8.88 -10.62
CA LYS A 856 17.65 8.12 -11.80
C LYS A 856 16.71 6.97 -12.16
N MET A 857 15.91 6.48 -11.21
CA MET A 857 14.63 5.82 -11.52
C MET A 857 13.76 6.89 -12.19
N LYS A 858 13.66 6.80 -13.51
CA LYS A 858 13.32 7.92 -14.40
C LYS A 858 11.88 8.37 -14.16
N GLY A 859 11.70 9.63 -13.77
CA GLY A 859 10.47 10.35 -14.10
C GLY A 859 10.31 10.45 -15.63
N PRO A 860 9.08 10.65 -16.13
CA PRO A 860 8.73 10.49 -17.53
C PRO A 860 9.64 11.34 -18.43
N SER A 861 10.11 10.71 -19.50
CA SER A 861 10.68 11.42 -20.64
C SER A 861 9.59 12.30 -21.27
N LYS A 862 9.53 13.59 -20.90
CA LYS A 862 8.73 14.59 -21.62
C LYS A 862 9.17 14.59 -23.11
N PRO A 863 8.24 14.56 -24.07
CA PRO A 863 8.53 14.93 -25.44
C PRO A 863 8.66 16.47 -25.54
N GLY A 864 9.74 16.95 -26.16
CA GLY A 864 9.82 18.30 -26.75
C GLY A 864 10.19 19.46 -25.80
N MET A 865 11.48 19.82 -25.84
CA MET A 865 12.09 21.15 -25.54
C MET A 865 11.21 22.26 -24.93
N HIS A 866 11.53 22.63 -23.68
CA HIS A 866 11.93 24.00 -23.32
C HIS A 866 12.99 23.93 -22.20
N SER A 867 13.88 24.91 -22.16
CA SER A 867 15.16 24.92 -21.46
C SER A 867 15.09 24.67 -19.94
N LEU A 868 16.10 23.95 -19.43
CA LEU A 868 16.48 23.75 -18.02
C LEU A 868 16.83 25.06 -17.28
N GLN A 869 15.86 25.96 -17.09
CA GLN A 869 16.04 27.17 -16.29
C GLN A 869 14.84 27.58 -15.44
N ASP A 870 13.76 26.79 -15.38
CA ASP A 870 12.63 27.07 -14.49
C ASP A 870 12.59 26.09 -13.31
N ASP A 871 12.75 26.63 -12.10
CA ASP A 871 12.61 25.99 -10.78
C ASP A 871 11.14 25.71 -10.41
N THR A 872 10.25 25.50 -11.39
CA THR A 872 8.83 25.24 -11.15
C THR A 872 8.54 23.75 -11.26
N VAL A 873 8.45 23.09 -10.10
CA VAL A 873 7.88 21.75 -9.99
C VAL A 873 6.36 21.88 -10.21
N GLU A 874 5.87 21.39 -11.36
CA GLU A 874 4.43 21.34 -11.63
C GLU A 874 3.75 20.38 -10.63
N VAL A 875 2.92 20.93 -9.74
CA VAL A 875 2.14 20.18 -8.76
C VAL A 875 0.82 19.74 -9.40
N GLY A 876 0.73 18.48 -9.83
CA GLY A 876 -0.55 17.88 -10.22
C GLY A 876 -1.43 17.67 -8.97
N LYS A 877 -2.70 18.09 -9.01
CA LYS A 877 -3.65 17.78 -7.92
C LYS A 877 -3.98 16.30 -7.95
N LEU A 878 -4.11 15.68 -6.79
CA LEU A 878 -4.58 14.29 -6.70
C LEU A 878 -5.98 14.11 -7.29
N ALA A 879 -6.82 15.16 -7.27
CA ALA A 879 -8.09 15.22 -7.98
C ALA A 879 -7.98 15.06 -9.50
N ASP A 880 -6.94 15.63 -10.09
CA ASP A 880 -6.69 15.59 -11.54
C ASP A 880 -5.99 14.27 -11.93
N LEU A 881 -5.50 13.56 -10.92
CA LEU A 881 -4.90 12.24 -10.94
C LEU A 881 -5.95 11.12 -10.62
N LEU A 882 -7.17 11.49 -10.24
CA LEU A 882 -8.28 10.61 -9.80
C LEU A 882 -9.55 10.73 -10.67
N LYS A 883 -9.48 11.52 -11.75
CA LYS A 883 -10.52 11.66 -12.78
C LYS A 883 -10.06 10.97 -14.05
#